data_AF-A0A355U5I6-F1
#
_entry.id   AF-A0A355U5I6-F1
#
_cell.length_a   1.000
_cell.length_b   1.000
_cell.length_c   1.000
_cell.angle_alpha   90.00
_cell.angle_beta   90.00
_cell.angle_gamma   90.00
#
_symmetry.space_group_name_H-M   'P 1'
#
loop_
_entity.id
_entity.type
_entity.pdbx_description
1 polymer ?
#
loop_
_entity_poly.entity_id
_entity_poly.type
_entity_poly.pdbx_seq_one_letter_code
_entity_poly.pdbx_strand_id
1 'polypeptide(L)'
;MIKKLIYLTCLGLGLLSLGSCDDKVAKGDTYLDLLDDQGHRASTVEFARGEGERTLDMTSNTDWTITVPYEAQSWLDVTPTTSSNDQKVTINVSANDGYERSAVLKLKVSGKAGALMVTVKQDGDMLPAEPLPDNLKDDCILDVQFNQDGTAVDVSGKGVDVKTVPGAGLVTYESRATRSYVAHFNHEPGSGFTSGYYRVDYAEDSDLWKKLADGHSLEILIRYDADYESWGGEIKPFSAMEAGGTGFLISKKEKGQELTFLPNVSENGKSTWRWATSQTKPAFGRYYHLVGVWNKEEKKAYVYLDGVLKNTVDAPGNLNIPGNAKARWICIGGDAGPNGAQAAWKGDIAIARIFDSPLTQAKVTALYDRVKGYSLPVSTINVDNVVLPSGIEVKAGAKYPILGTGFSSGDVISFQSVTGKYVQTAECEVSADKAVVTLPSDIVTGSYKVVLKRGGAFYALGVADLTVTDNPAALKVPDVVAHRGFHKSAPENSIAAVKAAKDLGVFGAEIDVWRTTDGRLVVNHDAKINNIVIQNSTYDKLKDVKLSNGESLPTLEAMLDCIGKDSKTKLIIEIKTHNSQEKQQAAATDVVSLVKSKGMDKVVEYIAFDYETCKGIAAADKSATVGYLNGDKSPAEAAADGIKCVDYQLKVFNSNPTWIKDAQDKGLVVNVWTVNSDSDIISAVAKGVDRITTDNPDRIAELAGLLLN
;
A
#
# COMPACT_ATOMS: atom_id res chain seq x y z
N MET A 1 -15.30 22.43 52.17
CA MET A 1 -16.76 22.21 52.10
C MET A 1 -17.05 21.18 51.01
N ILE A 2 -17.58 20.03 51.44
CA ILE A 2 -18.50 19.12 50.73
C ILE A 2 -17.98 18.44 49.44
N LYS A 3 -17.40 17.24 49.62
CA LYS A 3 -17.61 16.08 48.73
C LYS A 3 -18.78 15.26 49.29
N LYS A 4 -19.78 14.92 48.47
CA LYS A 4 -20.95 14.10 48.85
C LYS A 4 -20.67 12.61 48.62
N LEU A 5 -20.63 11.90 49.74
CA LEU A 5 -21.15 10.56 50.07
C LEU A 5 -21.81 9.71 48.96
N ILE A 6 -21.34 8.47 48.78
CA ILE A 6 -22.16 7.28 48.51
C ILE A 6 -21.71 6.17 49.48
N TYR A 7 -22.63 5.72 50.33
CA TYR A 7 -22.50 4.56 51.22
C TYR A 7 -22.79 3.28 50.43
N LEU A 8 -21.96 2.25 50.58
CA LEU A 8 -22.37 0.86 50.34
C LEU A 8 -22.10 0.05 51.61
N THR A 9 -23.16 -0.53 52.15
CA THR A 9 -23.18 -1.40 53.33
C THR A 9 -22.51 -2.75 53.03
N CYS A 10 -21.49 -3.11 53.82
CA CYS A 10 -20.90 -4.44 53.87
C CYS A 10 -21.81 -5.41 54.64
N LEU A 11 -22.17 -6.54 54.00
CA LEU A 11 -22.55 -7.78 54.66
C LEU A 11 -21.55 -8.85 54.22
N GLY A 12 -20.96 -9.51 55.21
CA GLY A 12 -19.71 -10.26 55.09
C GLY A 12 -19.77 -11.47 54.17
N LEU A 13 -18.87 -11.47 53.20
CA LEU A 13 -18.25 -12.62 52.53
C LEU A 13 -16.89 -12.10 52.02
N GLY A 14 -15.79 -12.65 52.54
CA GLY A 14 -14.43 -12.20 52.21
C GLY A 14 -14.06 -12.51 50.77
N LEU A 15 -14.25 -11.54 49.87
CA LEU A 15 -13.77 -11.55 48.49
C LEU A 15 -12.38 -10.88 48.41
N LEU A 16 -11.49 -11.39 47.54
CA LEU A 16 -10.29 -10.66 47.15
C LEU A 16 -10.70 -9.35 46.45
N SER A 17 -10.32 -8.21 47.02
CA SER A 17 -10.54 -6.87 46.45
C SER A 17 -9.43 -6.52 45.44
N LEU A 18 -9.82 -6.19 44.20
CA LEU A 18 -8.94 -5.93 43.05
C LEU A 18 -8.55 -4.44 42.87
N GLY A 19 -8.25 -3.71 43.96
CA GLY A 19 -7.76 -2.31 43.91
C GLY A 19 -6.23 -2.15 43.73
N SER A 20 -5.72 -0.92 43.61
CA SER A 20 -4.27 -0.61 43.56
C SER A 20 -3.60 -0.68 44.96
N CYS A 21 -2.29 -0.90 45.01
CA CYS A 21 -1.53 -1.22 46.22
C CYS A 21 -1.60 -0.12 47.31
N ASP A 22 -1.55 1.16 46.91
CA ASP A 22 -1.51 2.30 47.84
C ASP A 22 -2.83 2.50 48.63
N ASP A 23 -3.97 2.10 48.07
CA ASP A 23 -5.28 2.20 48.73
C ASP A 23 -5.55 1.03 49.71
N LYS A 24 -4.80 -0.09 49.62
CA LYS A 24 -5.01 -1.30 50.43
C LYS A 24 -4.28 -1.27 51.77
N VAL A 25 -3.07 -0.70 51.81
CA VAL A 25 -2.27 -0.57 53.05
C VAL A 25 -3.01 0.27 54.11
N ALA A 26 -3.81 1.25 53.67
CA ALA A 26 -4.58 2.13 54.55
C ALA A 26 -5.84 1.49 55.18
N LYS A 27 -6.33 0.33 54.66
CA LYS A 27 -7.58 -0.32 55.11
C LYS A 27 -7.39 -1.62 55.89
N GLY A 28 -6.18 -2.16 55.97
CA GLY A 28 -5.90 -3.44 56.65
C GLY A 28 -6.40 -4.67 55.89
N ASP A 29 -6.69 -4.53 54.59
CA ASP A 29 -7.15 -5.63 53.74
C ASP A 29 -5.99 -6.55 53.32
N THR A 30 -6.29 -7.83 53.14
CA THR A 30 -5.33 -8.80 52.60
C THR A 30 -5.15 -8.60 51.09
N TYR A 31 -3.91 -8.55 50.61
CA TYR A 31 -3.60 -8.38 49.18
C TYR A 31 -2.58 -9.39 48.68
N LEU A 32 -2.58 -9.63 47.37
CA LEU A 32 -1.66 -10.49 46.66
C LEU A 32 -1.56 -10.03 45.21
N ASP A 33 -0.39 -9.57 44.79
CA ASP A 33 -0.11 -9.14 43.42
C ASP A 33 1.31 -9.57 43.01
N LEU A 34 1.47 -9.98 41.75
CA LEU A 34 2.77 -10.26 41.15
C LEU A 34 3.11 -9.12 40.21
N LEU A 35 4.24 -8.46 40.44
CA LEU A 35 4.63 -7.24 39.74
C LEU A 35 5.86 -7.48 38.86
N ASP A 36 5.89 -6.83 37.70
CA ASP A 36 7.08 -6.76 36.85
C ASP A 36 8.14 -5.78 37.40
N ASP A 37 9.26 -5.66 36.69
CA ASP A 37 10.38 -4.80 37.06
C ASP A 37 10.05 -3.29 37.04
N GLN A 38 8.93 -2.93 36.42
CA GLN A 38 8.38 -1.57 36.41
C GLN A 38 7.31 -1.36 37.49
N GLY A 39 6.98 -2.39 38.28
CA GLY A 39 5.98 -2.33 39.34
C GLY A 39 4.53 -2.49 38.84
N HIS A 40 4.32 -2.89 37.59
CA HIS A 40 2.99 -3.16 37.05
C HIS A 40 2.56 -4.60 37.35
N ARG A 41 1.24 -4.81 37.50
CA ARG A 41 0.69 -6.14 37.73
C ARG A 41 0.89 -7.04 36.52
N ALA A 42 1.65 -8.11 36.70
CA ALA A 42 1.88 -9.12 35.67
C ALA A 42 0.61 -9.95 35.43
N SER A 43 0.04 -9.82 34.23
CA SER A 43 -1.00 -10.72 33.73
C SER A 43 -0.42 -11.81 32.82
N THR A 44 0.73 -11.52 32.19
CA THR A 44 1.49 -12.44 31.34
C THR A 44 2.99 -12.27 31.57
N VAL A 45 3.76 -13.35 31.48
CA VAL A 45 5.22 -13.38 31.53
C VAL A 45 5.72 -14.11 30.28
N GLU A 46 6.52 -13.44 29.46
CA GLU A 46 6.91 -13.94 28.13
C GLU A 46 8.39 -14.31 28.09
N PHE A 47 8.67 -15.43 27.43
CA PHE A 47 10.01 -15.96 27.22
C PHE A 47 10.25 -16.23 25.73
N ALA A 48 11.48 -15.96 25.30
CA ALA A 48 11.97 -16.41 24.00
C ALA A 48 12.12 -17.95 23.98
N ARG A 49 12.37 -18.49 22.79
CA ARG A 49 12.54 -19.93 22.54
C ARG A 49 13.56 -20.63 23.45
N GLY A 50 14.65 -19.94 23.78
CA GLY A 50 15.73 -20.49 24.60
C GLY A 50 15.32 -20.75 26.05
N GLU A 51 16.25 -21.30 26.82
CA GLU A 51 16.12 -21.29 28.29
C GLU A 51 16.05 -19.84 28.77
N GLY A 52 15.23 -19.59 29.79
CA GLY A 52 15.01 -18.24 30.28
C GLY A 52 14.63 -18.20 31.74
N GLU A 53 15.06 -17.13 32.41
CA GLU A 53 14.75 -16.81 33.79
C GLU A 53 14.19 -15.38 33.89
N ARG A 54 13.13 -15.22 34.68
CA ARG A 54 12.56 -13.91 35.04
C ARG A 54 12.29 -13.88 36.53
N THR A 55 12.68 -12.81 37.20
CA THR A 55 12.36 -12.59 38.61
C THR A 55 11.38 -11.44 38.74
N LEU A 56 10.27 -11.68 39.42
CA LEU A 56 9.14 -10.78 39.64
C LEU A 56 8.98 -10.48 41.12
N ASP A 57 8.32 -9.37 41.43
CA ASP A 57 8.02 -8.95 42.80
C ASP A 57 6.64 -9.45 43.23
N MET A 58 6.60 -10.46 44.10
CA MET A 58 5.38 -10.79 44.81
C MET A 58 5.18 -9.78 45.93
N THR A 59 4.04 -9.11 45.91
CA THR A 59 3.60 -8.21 46.98
C THR A 59 2.40 -8.80 47.70
N SER A 60 2.54 -9.03 49.00
CA SER A 60 1.54 -9.65 49.86
C SER A 60 1.76 -9.25 51.32
N ASN A 61 0.69 -9.19 52.11
CA ASN A 61 0.75 -9.07 53.57
C ASN A 61 0.33 -10.36 54.30
N THR A 62 0.37 -11.49 53.58
CA THR A 62 -0.10 -12.80 54.07
C THR A 62 0.62 -13.96 53.37
N ASP A 63 0.31 -15.18 53.79
CA ASP A 63 0.79 -16.41 53.18
C ASP A 63 0.11 -16.65 51.83
N TRP A 64 0.91 -17.04 50.84
CA TRP A 64 0.46 -17.28 49.48
C TRP A 64 1.06 -18.53 48.87
N THR A 65 0.39 -19.04 47.84
CA THR A 65 0.79 -20.23 47.07
C THR A 65 0.62 -19.99 45.58
N ILE A 66 1.56 -20.48 44.76
CA ILE A 66 1.53 -20.51 43.30
C ILE A 66 1.38 -21.97 42.86
N THR A 67 0.34 -22.24 42.08
CA THR A 67 0.16 -23.56 41.45
C THR A 67 0.62 -23.50 40.00
N VAL A 68 1.60 -24.32 39.65
CA VAL A 68 2.01 -24.60 38.27
C VAL A 68 1.20 -25.79 37.74
N PRO A 69 0.49 -25.68 36.61
CA PRO A 69 -0.25 -26.80 36.03
C PRO A 69 0.64 -28.02 35.76
N TYR A 70 0.11 -29.22 35.98
CA TYR A 70 0.90 -30.46 35.88
C TYR A 70 1.53 -30.64 34.49
N GLU A 71 0.77 -30.33 33.44
CA GLU A 71 1.18 -30.35 32.05
C GLU A 71 2.33 -29.37 31.71
N ALA A 72 2.55 -28.37 32.57
CA ALA A 72 3.59 -27.37 32.38
C ALA A 72 4.88 -27.66 33.14
N GLN A 73 4.83 -28.51 34.18
CA GLN A 73 5.99 -28.79 35.06
C GLN A 73 7.17 -29.45 34.33
N SER A 74 6.97 -29.98 33.12
CA SER A 74 8.05 -30.51 32.28
C SER A 74 8.92 -29.42 31.66
N TRP A 75 8.45 -28.16 31.62
CA TRP A 75 9.15 -27.06 30.98
C TRP A 75 9.12 -25.74 31.74
N LEU A 76 8.25 -25.60 32.74
CA LEU A 76 8.06 -24.39 33.54
C LEU A 76 8.28 -24.72 35.02
N ASP A 77 9.24 -24.02 35.62
CA ASP A 77 9.52 -24.05 37.05
C ASP A 77 9.31 -22.67 37.68
N VAL A 78 8.79 -22.62 38.91
CA VAL A 78 8.50 -21.38 39.64
C VAL A 78 8.98 -21.51 41.07
N THR A 79 9.84 -20.60 41.53
CA THR A 79 10.43 -20.66 42.88
C THR A 79 10.42 -19.29 43.56
N PRO A 80 9.94 -19.16 44.82
CA PRO A 80 9.25 -20.20 45.60
C PRO A 80 7.78 -20.33 45.16
N THR A 81 7.21 -21.54 45.26
CA THR A 81 5.78 -21.76 45.04
C THR A 81 4.93 -21.45 46.27
N THR A 82 5.53 -21.28 47.45
CA THR A 82 4.82 -20.86 48.67
C THR A 82 5.71 -19.96 49.52
N SER A 83 5.16 -18.87 50.04
CA SER A 83 5.87 -18.02 51.00
C SER A 83 4.90 -17.16 51.82
N SER A 84 5.47 -16.27 52.62
CA SER A 84 4.75 -15.31 53.44
C SER A 84 5.21 -13.90 53.09
N ASN A 85 4.26 -12.97 53.02
CA ASN A 85 4.51 -11.56 52.71
C ASN A 85 5.20 -11.33 51.36
N ASP A 86 5.76 -10.12 51.18
CA ASP A 86 6.51 -9.73 50.00
C ASP A 86 7.73 -10.63 49.75
N GLN A 87 7.95 -11.01 48.50
CA GLN A 87 9.05 -11.89 48.14
C GLN A 87 9.38 -11.81 46.64
N LYS A 88 10.61 -12.17 46.27
CA LYS A 88 10.97 -12.40 44.87
C LYS A 88 10.50 -13.77 44.38
N VAL A 89 9.83 -13.81 43.23
CA VAL A 89 9.40 -15.05 42.57
C VAL A 89 10.14 -15.17 41.24
N THR A 90 10.90 -16.25 41.10
CA THR A 90 11.63 -16.59 39.88
C THR A 90 10.83 -17.59 39.06
N ILE A 91 10.67 -17.30 37.77
CA ILE A 91 10.04 -18.16 36.78
C ILE A 91 11.13 -18.60 35.80
N ASN A 92 11.29 -19.91 35.66
CA ASN A 92 12.26 -20.55 34.79
C ASN A 92 11.55 -21.35 33.70
N VAL A 93 12.03 -21.25 32.47
CA VAL A 93 11.58 -22.08 31.35
C VAL A 93 12.74 -22.84 30.72
N SER A 94 12.54 -24.12 30.38
CA SER A 94 13.48 -24.88 29.58
C SER A 94 13.41 -24.46 28.11
N ALA A 95 14.41 -24.78 27.29
CA ALA A 95 14.36 -24.49 25.85
C ALA A 95 13.12 -25.14 25.19
N ASN A 96 12.56 -24.45 24.20
CA ASN A 96 11.41 -24.91 23.44
C ASN A 96 11.78 -25.20 21.98
N ASP A 97 11.88 -26.47 21.61
CA ASP A 97 12.13 -26.90 20.23
C ASP A 97 10.83 -27.29 19.49
N GLY A 98 9.67 -27.01 20.08
CA GLY A 98 8.33 -27.28 19.54
C GLY A 98 7.52 -26.00 19.32
N TYR A 99 6.19 -26.08 19.32
CA TYR A 99 5.31 -24.91 19.16
C TYR A 99 5.40 -23.98 20.36
N GLU A 100 4.93 -22.74 20.19
CA GLU A 100 4.60 -21.88 21.31
C GLU A 100 3.77 -22.66 22.34
N ARG A 101 4.17 -22.53 23.60
CA ARG A 101 3.51 -23.18 24.73
C ARG A 101 3.19 -22.14 25.79
N SER A 102 2.12 -22.39 26.53
CA SER A 102 1.71 -21.52 27.62
C SER A 102 1.14 -22.30 28.79
N ALA A 103 1.20 -21.70 29.97
CA ALA A 103 0.64 -22.24 31.20
C ALA A 103 0.09 -21.12 32.07
N VAL A 104 -1.02 -21.37 32.74
CA VAL A 104 -1.64 -20.39 33.65
C VAL A 104 -1.30 -20.75 35.09
N LEU A 105 -0.45 -19.92 35.71
CA LEU A 105 -0.14 -19.97 37.13
C LEU A 105 -1.36 -19.50 37.94
N LYS A 106 -1.68 -20.22 39.00
CA LYS A 106 -2.76 -19.84 39.95
C LYS A 106 -2.16 -19.40 41.27
N LEU A 107 -2.26 -18.11 41.56
CA LEU A 107 -1.76 -17.48 42.77
C LEU A 107 -2.91 -17.36 43.78
N LYS A 108 -2.74 -17.89 44.99
CA LYS A 108 -3.78 -17.91 46.03
C LYS A 108 -3.25 -17.37 47.34
N VAL A 109 -4.11 -16.71 48.09
CA VAL A 109 -3.92 -16.42 49.51
C VAL A 109 -4.41 -17.61 50.33
N SER A 110 -3.62 -18.00 51.33
CA SER A 110 -4.00 -19.09 52.25
C SER A 110 -5.32 -18.76 52.96
N GLY A 111 -6.27 -19.70 52.94
CA GLY A 111 -7.57 -19.56 53.63
C GLY A 111 -8.57 -18.59 52.97
N LYS A 112 -8.30 -18.03 51.78
CA LYS A 112 -9.27 -17.18 51.04
C LYS A 112 -9.74 -17.82 49.73
N ALA A 113 -10.98 -17.50 49.36
CA ALA A 113 -11.56 -17.89 48.07
C ALA A 113 -11.14 -16.92 46.96
N GLY A 114 -10.73 -17.46 45.81
CA GLY A 114 -10.26 -16.70 44.65
C GLY A 114 -8.79 -16.96 44.32
N ALA A 115 -8.38 -16.67 43.09
CA ALA A 115 -6.99 -16.78 42.65
C ALA A 115 -6.67 -15.70 41.61
N LEU A 116 -5.47 -15.15 41.68
CA LEU A 116 -4.89 -14.35 40.60
C LEU A 116 -4.31 -15.32 39.55
N MET A 117 -4.61 -15.06 38.29
CA MET A 117 -4.14 -15.88 37.16
C MET A 117 -3.03 -15.13 36.43
N VAL A 118 -1.88 -15.77 36.24
CA VAL A 118 -0.76 -15.22 35.47
C VAL A 118 -0.39 -16.21 34.39
N THR A 119 -0.37 -15.77 33.13
CA THR A 119 -0.02 -16.64 32.00
C THR A 119 1.49 -16.60 31.75
N VAL A 120 2.17 -17.73 31.77
CA VAL A 120 3.54 -17.83 31.25
C VAL A 120 3.45 -18.30 29.81
N LYS A 121 4.09 -17.58 28.89
CA LYS A 121 4.18 -17.93 27.47
C LYS A 121 5.64 -18.09 27.06
N GLN A 122 5.90 -19.07 26.20
CA GLN A 122 7.22 -19.27 25.63
C GLN A 122 7.13 -19.52 24.12
N ASP A 123 7.91 -18.77 23.35
CA ASP A 123 8.00 -18.89 21.89
C ASP A 123 8.48 -20.29 21.45
N GLY A 124 8.15 -20.67 20.20
CA GLY A 124 8.53 -21.95 19.57
C GLY A 124 8.62 -21.84 18.04
N ASP A 125 8.89 -22.94 17.34
CA ASP A 125 9.03 -22.98 15.87
C ASP A 125 7.69 -23.07 15.14
N MET A 126 7.60 -22.40 13.97
CA MET A 126 6.49 -22.59 13.03
C MET A 126 6.57 -23.98 12.42
N LEU A 127 5.47 -24.72 12.48
CA LEU A 127 5.38 -25.94 11.70
C LEU A 127 5.44 -25.67 10.20
N PRO A 128 5.92 -26.64 9.39
CA PRO A 128 5.67 -26.61 7.97
C PRO A 128 4.16 -26.59 7.69
N ALA A 129 3.74 -25.87 6.65
CA ALA A 129 2.38 -25.91 6.15
C ALA A 129 1.93 -27.35 5.90
N GLU A 130 0.65 -27.65 6.13
CA GLU A 130 0.13 -28.99 5.84
C GLU A 130 0.27 -29.28 4.35
N PRO A 131 0.89 -30.41 3.96
CA PRO A 131 1.10 -30.74 2.56
C PRO A 131 -0.24 -30.89 1.83
N LEU A 132 -0.20 -30.74 0.50
CA LEU A 132 -1.31 -31.15 -0.35
C LEU A 132 -1.63 -32.65 -0.12
N PRO A 133 -2.91 -33.06 -0.15
CA PRO A 133 -3.27 -34.47 -0.11
C PRO A 133 -2.61 -35.22 -1.29
N ASP A 134 -2.16 -36.45 -1.07
CA ASP A 134 -1.39 -37.20 -2.07
C ASP A 134 -2.16 -37.36 -3.40
N ASN A 135 -3.49 -37.54 -3.33
CA ASN A 135 -4.37 -37.67 -4.49
C ASN A 135 -4.61 -36.36 -5.27
N LEU A 136 -3.95 -35.27 -4.88
CA LEU A 136 -4.00 -33.95 -5.51
C LEU A 136 -2.63 -33.45 -5.99
N LYS A 137 -1.53 -34.07 -5.53
CA LYS A 137 -0.16 -33.62 -5.85
C LYS A 137 0.16 -33.74 -7.33
N ASP A 138 -0.27 -34.82 -7.96
CA ASP A 138 0.07 -35.07 -9.37
C ASP A 138 -0.60 -34.05 -10.30
N ASP A 139 -1.86 -33.70 -10.00
CA ASP A 139 -2.67 -32.73 -10.73
C ASP A 139 -2.25 -31.27 -10.46
N CYS A 140 -1.57 -31.01 -9.34
CA CYS A 140 -1.18 -29.65 -8.95
C CYS A 140 0.02 -29.21 -9.78
N ILE A 141 -0.16 -28.16 -10.58
CA ILE A 141 0.87 -27.63 -11.49
C ILE A 141 1.47 -26.31 -11.06
N LEU A 142 0.84 -25.66 -10.08
CA LEU A 142 1.35 -24.49 -9.39
C LEU A 142 0.86 -24.56 -7.94
N ASP A 143 1.77 -24.53 -6.98
CA ASP A 143 1.46 -24.35 -5.55
C ASP A 143 2.35 -23.23 -5.01
N VAL A 144 1.79 -22.05 -4.80
CA VAL A 144 2.57 -20.87 -4.46
C VAL A 144 2.86 -20.83 -2.97
N GLN A 145 4.15 -20.88 -2.61
CA GLN A 145 4.64 -20.61 -1.26
C GLN A 145 5.18 -19.18 -1.21
N PHE A 146 4.60 -18.35 -0.34
CA PHE A 146 5.13 -17.02 -0.02
C PHE A 146 6.28 -17.14 0.99
N ASN A 147 7.25 -16.23 0.90
CA ASN A 147 8.44 -16.21 1.74
C ASN A 147 8.49 -14.97 2.64
N GLN A 148 9.32 -15.05 3.67
CA GLN A 148 9.53 -13.95 4.61
C GLN A 148 10.03 -12.67 3.95
N ASP A 149 10.85 -12.74 2.93
CA ASP A 149 11.41 -11.55 2.26
C ASP A 149 10.45 -10.90 1.26
N GLY A 150 9.21 -11.42 1.17
CA GLY A 150 8.20 -10.96 0.21
C GLY A 150 8.23 -11.71 -1.12
N THR A 151 9.24 -12.55 -1.36
CA THR A 151 9.28 -13.39 -2.57
C THR A 151 8.28 -14.55 -2.51
N ALA A 152 8.12 -15.27 -3.62
CA ALA A 152 7.34 -16.49 -3.67
C ALA A 152 7.99 -17.52 -4.61
N VAL A 153 7.68 -18.79 -4.39
CA VAL A 153 8.19 -19.92 -5.18
C VAL A 153 7.08 -20.94 -5.45
N ASP A 154 7.21 -21.69 -6.53
CA ASP A 154 6.38 -22.87 -6.79
C ASP A 154 6.91 -24.09 -6.04
N VAL A 155 6.07 -24.70 -5.20
CA VAL A 155 6.37 -25.92 -4.45
C VAL A 155 5.60 -27.15 -4.97
N SER A 156 4.91 -27.04 -6.11
CA SER A 156 4.23 -28.18 -6.75
C SER A 156 5.19 -29.24 -7.29
N GLY A 157 6.48 -28.89 -7.42
CA GLY A 157 7.49 -29.73 -8.05
C GLY A 157 7.46 -29.70 -9.59
N LYS A 158 6.63 -28.85 -10.21
CA LYS A 158 6.61 -28.68 -11.67
C LYS A 158 7.53 -27.58 -12.18
N GLY A 159 8.12 -26.77 -11.29
CA GLY A 159 9.16 -25.81 -11.62
C GLY A 159 8.63 -24.59 -12.37
N VAL A 160 7.40 -24.16 -12.05
CA VAL A 160 6.83 -22.94 -12.61
C VAL A 160 7.50 -21.73 -11.96
N ASP A 161 8.03 -20.83 -12.78
CA ASP A 161 8.70 -19.62 -12.29
C ASP A 161 7.68 -18.60 -11.75
N VAL A 162 7.70 -18.37 -10.43
CA VAL A 162 6.88 -17.38 -9.75
C VAL A 162 7.72 -16.12 -9.54
N LYS A 163 7.53 -15.12 -10.40
CA LYS A 163 8.25 -13.86 -10.33
C LYS A 163 7.60 -12.93 -9.33
N THR A 164 8.40 -12.37 -8.45
CA THR A 164 7.96 -11.28 -7.55
C THR A 164 8.26 -9.96 -8.23
N VAL A 165 7.24 -9.11 -8.37
CA VAL A 165 7.40 -7.71 -8.77
C VAL A 165 7.27 -6.88 -7.48
N PRO A 166 8.37 -6.53 -6.82
CA PRO A 166 8.34 -5.92 -5.49
C PRO A 166 7.72 -4.52 -5.55
N GLY A 167 7.00 -4.13 -4.50
CA GLY A 167 6.41 -2.79 -4.36
C GLY A 167 5.73 -2.63 -3.00
N ALA A 168 5.53 -1.39 -2.57
CA ALA A 168 5.03 -1.07 -1.24
C ALA A 168 3.63 -1.64 -0.94
N GLY A 169 2.83 -1.90 -1.99
CA GLY A 169 1.51 -2.53 -1.86
C GLY A 169 1.54 -4.04 -1.63
N LEU A 170 2.71 -4.67 -1.52
CA LEU A 170 2.87 -6.10 -1.22
C LEU A 170 3.74 -6.30 0.02
N VAL A 171 3.21 -7.03 1.01
CA VAL A 171 3.94 -7.48 2.19
C VAL A 171 3.59 -8.93 2.45
N THR A 172 4.54 -9.72 2.93
CA THR A 172 4.23 -11.03 3.51
C THR A 172 4.27 -10.98 5.03
N TYR A 173 3.45 -11.76 5.71
CA TYR A 173 3.55 -11.91 7.16
C TYR A 173 3.32 -13.36 7.56
N GLU A 174 3.89 -13.74 8.69
CA GLU A 174 3.73 -15.09 9.23
C GLU A 174 2.32 -15.28 9.77
N SER A 175 1.64 -16.33 9.31
CA SER A 175 0.35 -16.74 9.84
C SER A 175 0.48 -18.09 10.53
N ARG A 176 0.33 -18.07 11.86
CA ARG A 176 0.31 -19.28 12.69
C ARG A 176 -0.86 -20.21 12.33
N ALA A 177 -1.99 -19.62 11.90
CA ALA A 177 -3.18 -20.38 11.52
C ALA A 177 -2.93 -21.22 10.25
N THR A 178 -2.23 -20.67 9.26
CA THR A 178 -1.93 -21.37 8.01
C THR A 178 -0.59 -22.11 8.04
N ARG A 179 0.23 -21.89 9.08
CA ARG A 179 1.59 -22.45 9.20
C ARG A 179 2.45 -22.09 7.98
N SER A 180 2.25 -20.87 7.48
CA SER A 180 2.92 -20.34 6.28
C SER A 180 2.99 -18.82 6.33
N TYR A 181 3.72 -18.23 5.39
CA TYR A 181 3.55 -16.82 5.10
C TYR A 181 2.28 -16.59 4.27
N VAL A 182 1.62 -15.47 4.53
CA VAL A 182 0.47 -14.95 3.79
C VAL A 182 0.91 -13.69 3.07
N ALA A 183 0.52 -13.54 1.80
CA ALA A 183 0.72 -12.30 1.06
C ALA A 183 -0.45 -11.35 1.34
N HIS A 184 -0.13 -10.16 1.85
CA HIS A 184 -1.06 -9.05 2.03
C HIS A 184 -0.85 -8.01 0.94
N PHE A 185 -1.95 -7.59 0.32
CA PHE A 185 -1.99 -6.57 -0.72
C PHE A 185 -2.73 -5.34 -0.22
N ASN A 186 -2.16 -4.15 -0.43
CA ASN A 186 -2.74 -2.89 0.03
C ASN A 186 -2.89 -1.86 -1.10
N HIS A 187 -3.14 -2.34 -2.31
CA HIS A 187 -3.40 -1.48 -3.47
C HIS A 187 -4.80 -0.87 -3.38
N GLU A 188 -5.01 0.25 -4.09
CA GLU A 188 -6.35 0.80 -4.28
C GLU A 188 -7.22 -0.21 -5.05
N PRO A 189 -8.33 -0.72 -4.47
CA PRO A 189 -9.10 -1.81 -5.07
C PRO A 189 -9.52 -1.54 -6.52
N GLY A 190 -9.27 -2.49 -7.42
CA GLY A 190 -9.66 -2.42 -8.81
C GLY A 190 -8.82 -1.48 -9.70
N SER A 191 -7.82 -0.80 -9.15
CA SER A 191 -6.94 0.11 -9.89
C SER A 191 -5.90 -0.63 -10.76
N GLY A 192 -5.20 0.13 -11.61
CA GLY A 192 -4.02 -0.31 -12.35
C GLY A 192 -2.73 -0.03 -11.57
N PHE A 193 -1.75 -0.94 -11.63
CA PHE A 193 -0.54 -0.86 -10.82
C PHE A 193 0.65 -1.61 -11.44
N THR A 194 1.86 -1.13 -11.22
CA THR A 194 3.07 -1.64 -11.91
C THR A 194 4.02 -2.42 -11.00
N SER A 195 3.76 -2.46 -9.69
CA SER A 195 4.60 -3.13 -8.68
C SER A 195 3.77 -3.65 -7.51
N GLY A 196 4.30 -4.57 -6.71
CA GLY A 196 3.62 -5.16 -5.55
C GLY A 196 2.68 -6.31 -5.92
N TYR A 197 3.12 -7.23 -6.78
CA TYR A 197 2.37 -8.45 -7.14
C TYR A 197 3.30 -9.61 -7.49
N TYR A 198 2.72 -10.80 -7.64
CA TYR A 198 3.41 -11.94 -8.22
C TYR A 198 2.90 -12.24 -9.63
N ARG A 199 3.78 -12.79 -10.46
CA ARG A 199 3.58 -13.02 -11.87
C ARG A 199 4.08 -14.41 -12.27
N VAL A 200 3.26 -15.15 -13.00
CA VAL A 200 3.64 -16.41 -13.64
C VAL A 200 3.45 -16.27 -15.14
N ASP A 201 4.54 -16.23 -15.90
CA ASP A 201 4.49 -16.09 -17.35
C ASP A 201 4.08 -17.38 -18.04
N TYR A 202 3.32 -17.28 -19.13
CA TYR A 202 3.06 -18.41 -20.01
C TYR A 202 3.00 -17.97 -21.47
N ALA A 203 3.42 -18.86 -22.36
CA ALA A 203 3.24 -18.71 -23.80
C ALA A 203 2.07 -19.58 -24.29
N GLU A 204 1.59 -19.32 -25.50
CA GLU A 204 0.49 -20.07 -26.11
C GLU A 204 0.81 -21.55 -26.31
N ASP A 205 2.07 -21.82 -26.64
CA ASP A 205 2.66 -23.14 -26.82
C ASP A 205 3.35 -23.68 -25.56
N SER A 206 3.24 -22.97 -24.43
CA SER A 206 3.83 -23.43 -23.17
C SER A 206 3.11 -24.65 -22.60
N ASP A 207 3.86 -25.48 -21.90
CA ASP A 207 3.30 -26.65 -21.21
C ASP A 207 2.28 -26.24 -20.15
N LEU A 208 2.46 -25.08 -19.51
CA LEU A 208 1.50 -24.55 -18.55
C LEU A 208 0.14 -24.30 -19.22
N TRP A 209 0.10 -23.60 -20.36
CA TRP A 209 -1.16 -23.31 -21.04
C TRP A 209 -1.85 -24.56 -21.59
N LYS A 210 -1.08 -25.48 -22.20
CA LYS A 210 -1.62 -26.76 -22.71
C LYS A 210 -2.32 -27.57 -21.62
N LYS A 211 -1.75 -27.59 -20.42
CA LYS A 211 -2.33 -28.26 -19.25
C LYS A 211 -3.64 -27.65 -18.77
N LEU A 212 -3.96 -26.40 -19.13
CA LEU A 212 -5.25 -25.78 -18.80
C LEU A 212 -6.35 -26.03 -19.83
N ALA A 213 -5.98 -26.53 -21.03
CA ALA A 213 -6.82 -26.45 -22.23
C ALA A 213 -7.99 -27.45 -22.26
N ASP A 214 -7.89 -28.54 -21.49
CA ASP A 214 -8.90 -29.62 -21.45
C ASP A 214 -9.73 -29.64 -20.15
N GLY A 215 -9.57 -28.61 -19.34
CA GLY A 215 -10.22 -28.46 -18.05
C GLY A 215 -9.18 -28.23 -16.96
N HIS A 216 -9.49 -27.36 -16.02
CA HIS A 216 -8.57 -26.99 -14.95
C HIS A 216 -9.33 -26.53 -13.72
N SER A 217 -8.61 -26.45 -12.61
CA SER A 217 -9.14 -25.88 -11.37
C SER A 217 -8.17 -24.90 -10.75
N LEU A 218 -8.70 -23.86 -10.12
CA LEU A 218 -7.92 -22.91 -9.32
C LEU A 218 -8.41 -23.01 -7.87
N GLU A 219 -7.49 -22.97 -6.92
CA GLU A 219 -7.77 -22.87 -5.48
C GLU A 219 -7.17 -21.59 -4.92
N ILE A 220 -7.95 -20.84 -4.13
CA ILE A 220 -7.44 -19.72 -3.34
C ILE A 220 -8.04 -19.70 -1.93
N LEU A 221 -7.26 -19.20 -0.96
CA LEU A 221 -7.71 -18.84 0.37
C LEU A 221 -7.44 -17.35 0.58
N ILE A 222 -8.50 -16.54 0.64
CA ILE A 222 -8.39 -15.08 0.57
C ILE A 222 -9.15 -14.37 1.67
N ARG A 223 -8.71 -13.16 2.03
CA ARG A 223 -9.44 -12.20 2.88
C ARG A 223 -9.52 -10.87 2.14
N TYR A 224 -10.70 -10.26 2.09
CA TYR A 224 -10.88 -8.93 1.49
C TYR A 224 -10.99 -7.87 2.58
N ASP A 225 -10.17 -6.82 2.48
CA ASP A 225 -9.97 -5.82 3.53
C ASP A 225 -10.40 -4.40 3.10
N ALA A 226 -11.43 -4.29 2.27
CA ALA A 226 -12.00 -3.00 1.88
C ALA A 226 -13.53 -3.02 1.86
N ASP A 227 -14.12 -1.83 1.93
CA ASP A 227 -15.56 -1.63 1.78
C ASP A 227 -15.95 -1.49 0.31
N TYR A 228 -17.23 -1.71 0.03
CA TYR A 228 -17.79 -1.79 -1.32
C TYR A 228 -18.34 -0.47 -1.85
N GLU A 229 -18.46 0.54 -0.99
CA GLU A 229 -19.19 1.78 -1.27
C GLU A 229 -18.40 2.75 -2.17
N SER A 230 -17.07 2.74 -2.09
CA SER A 230 -16.19 3.66 -2.84
C SER A 230 -15.91 3.21 -4.28
N TRP A 231 -16.29 1.99 -4.66
CA TRP A 231 -15.81 1.36 -5.88
C TRP A 231 -16.88 0.59 -6.68
N GLY A 232 -16.74 0.54 -8.02
CA GLY A 232 -17.73 -0.06 -8.93
C GLY A 232 -17.22 -1.05 -9.98
N GLY A 233 -15.91 -1.26 -10.14
CA GLY A 233 -15.27 -2.04 -11.23
C GLY A 233 -15.21 -3.56 -11.00
N GLU A 234 -14.17 -4.26 -11.49
CA GLU A 234 -13.84 -5.65 -11.09
C GLU A 234 -12.54 -5.71 -10.26
N ILE A 235 -12.50 -6.51 -9.20
CA ILE A 235 -11.33 -6.73 -8.32
C ILE A 235 -10.93 -8.18 -8.47
N LYS A 236 -9.64 -8.46 -8.64
CA LYS A 236 -9.15 -9.80 -8.96
C LYS A 236 -8.02 -10.21 -8.01
N PRO A 237 -8.17 -11.29 -7.22
CA PRO A 237 -7.09 -11.79 -6.38
C PRO A 237 -6.10 -12.68 -7.14
N PHE A 238 -6.58 -13.47 -8.10
CA PHE A 238 -5.79 -14.48 -8.79
C PHE A 238 -6.35 -14.74 -10.18
N SER A 239 -5.71 -14.18 -11.21
CA SER A 239 -6.29 -14.18 -12.54
C SER A 239 -5.34 -13.94 -13.70
N ALA A 240 -5.77 -14.38 -14.88
CA ALA A 240 -5.25 -14.01 -16.19
C ALA A 240 -6.44 -13.77 -17.13
N MET A 241 -7.01 -12.56 -17.11
CA MET A 241 -8.34 -12.27 -17.67
C MET A 241 -8.39 -11.12 -18.69
N GLU A 242 -7.27 -10.73 -19.30
CA GLU A 242 -7.22 -9.71 -20.35
C GLU A 242 -7.76 -10.23 -21.70
N ALA A 243 -9.07 -10.09 -21.91
CA ALA A 243 -9.80 -10.52 -23.10
C ALA A 243 -9.72 -12.03 -23.45
N GLY A 244 -9.33 -12.85 -22.47
CA GLY A 244 -9.22 -14.31 -22.56
C GLY A 244 -8.76 -14.86 -21.21
N GLY A 245 -8.63 -16.17 -21.07
CA GLY A 245 -8.11 -16.85 -19.88
C GLY A 245 -9.15 -17.16 -18.82
N THR A 246 -8.73 -17.15 -17.56
CA THR A 246 -9.49 -17.68 -16.41
C THR A 246 -9.01 -17.05 -15.11
N GLY A 247 -9.82 -17.15 -14.06
CA GLY A 247 -9.42 -16.68 -12.74
C GLY A 247 -10.60 -16.40 -11.82
N PHE A 248 -10.30 -15.78 -10.69
CA PHE A 248 -11.28 -15.31 -9.72
C PHE A 248 -11.42 -13.80 -9.74
N LEU A 249 -12.60 -13.32 -9.37
CA LEU A 249 -12.89 -11.91 -9.17
C LEU A 249 -13.98 -11.68 -8.13
N ILE A 250 -14.02 -10.46 -7.57
CA ILE A 250 -15.23 -9.85 -7.02
C ILE A 250 -15.88 -9.07 -8.17
N SER A 251 -17.14 -9.39 -8.46
CA SER A 251 -17.84 -8.81 -9.61
C SER A 251 -18.13 -7.32 -9.42
N LYS A 252 -18.36 -6.62 -10.52
CA LYS A 252 -18.82 -5.23 -10.49
C LYS A 252 -20.14 -5.00 -9.80
N LYS A 253 -20.41 -3.74 -9.45
CA LYS A 253 -21.56 -3.33 -8.63
C LYS A 253 -22.88 -3.81 -9.24
N GLU A 254 -23.05 -3.68 -10.54
CA GLU A 254 -24.23 -4.15 -11.27
C GLU A 254 -24.38 -5.68 -11.37
N LYS A 255 -23.36 -6.44 -10.95
CA LYS A 255 -23.32 -7.91 -10.91
C LYS A 255 -23.41 -8.47 -9.48
N GLY A 256 -23.60 -7.62 -8.47
CA GLY A 256 -23.85 -8.03 -7.09
C GLY A 256 -22.62 -8.08 -6.17
N GLN A 257 -21.43 -7.71 -6.67
CA GLN A 257 -20.18 -7.76 -5.89
C GLN A 257 -19.88 -9.13 -5.29
N GLU A 258 -20.13 -10.16 -6.08
CA GLU A 258 -20.02 -11.56 -5.66
C GLU A 258 -18.65 -12.13 -6.00
N LEU A 259 -18.14 -12.97 -5.10
CA LEU A 259 -17.03 -13.87 -5.39
C LEU A 259 -17.39 -14.77 -6.58
N THR A 260 -16.56 -14.76 -7.62
CA THR A 260 -16.87 -15.35 -8.92
C THR A 260 -15.65 -16.07 -9.49
N PHE A 261 -15.88 -17.26 -10.05
CA PHE A 261 -14.93 -17.91 -10.96
C PHE A 261 -15.36 -17.62 -12.41
N LEU A 262 -14.42 -17.19 -13.25
CA LEU A 262 -14.74 -16.65 -14.58
C LEU A 262 -13.81 -17.20 -15.68
N PRO A 263 -14.08 -18.40 -16.23
CA PRO A 263 -13.39 -18.87 -17.43
C PRO A 263 -13.93 -18.21 -18.70
N ASN A 264 -13.03 -17.89 -19.63
CA ASN A 264 -13.34 -17.42 -20.97
C ASN A 264 -13.25 -18.57 -21.98
N VAL A 265 -14.38 -19.00 -22.53
CA VAL A 265 -14.42 -20.15 -23.44
C VAL A 265 -15.05 -19.80 -24.78
N SER A 266 -14.75 -20.59 -25.81
CA SER A 266 -15.32 -20.42 -27.13
C SER A 266 -15.56 -21.71 -27.90
N GLU A 267 -16.73 -21.81 -28.53
CA GLU A 267 -17.04 -22.86 -29.51
C GLU A 267 -16.68 -22.45 -30.95
N ASN A 268 -16.48 -21.16 -31.21
CA ASN A 268 -16.35 -20.60 -32.57
C ASN A 268 -15.24 -19.55 -32.72
N GLY A 269 -14.32 -19.47 -31.75
CA GLY A 269 -13.24 -18.48 -31.69
C GLY A 269 -13.64 -17.11 -31.12
N LYS A 270 -14.93 -16.86 -30.82
CA LYS A 270 -15.36 -15.62 -30.13
C LYS A 270 -15.29 -15.74 -28.61
N SER A 271 -14.76 -14.70 -27.97
CA SER A 271 -14.66 -14.55 -26.52
C SER A 271 -16.02 -14.67 -25.83
N THR A 272 -16.16 -15.57 -24.84
CA THR A 272 -17.39 -15.73 -24.05
C THR A 272 -17.05 -16.00 -22.59
N TRP A 273 -17.34 -15.04 -21.72
CA TRP A 273 -17.14 -15.14 -20.27
C TRP A 273 -18.28 -15.93 -19.59
N ARG A 274 -17.93 -16.90 -18.73
CA ARG A 274 -18.89 -17.76 -18.04
C ARG A 274 -18.95 -17.44 -16.56
N TRP A 275 -19.99 -16.73 -16.16
CA TRP A 275 -20.15 -16.17 -14.81
C TRP A 275 -20.60 -17.20 -13.79
N ALA A 276 -19.67 -18.03 -13.29
CA ALA A 276 -19.92 -18.91 -12.15
C ALA A 276 -19.83 -18.08 -10.86
N THR A 277 -20.92 -17.38 -10.52
CA THR A 277 -20.97 -16.53 -9.31
C THR A 277 -21.37 -17.34 -8.08
N SER A 278 -20.76 -17.05 -6.94
CA SER A 278 -21.01 -17.76 -5.69
C SER A 278 -22.25 -17.28 -4.93
N GLN A 279 -22.92 -16.21 -5.41
CA GLN A 279 -24.01 -15.53 -4.70
C GLN A 279 -23.58 -14.98 -3.33
N THR A 280 -22.28 -14.79 -3.14
CA THR A 280 -21.71 -14.35 -1.87
C THR A 280 -20.87 -13.10 -2.09
N LYS A 281 -21.34 -11.99 -1.51
CA LYS A 281 -20.55 -10.77 -1.33
C LYS A 281 -19.60 -10.96 -0.15
N PRO A 282 -18.27 -10.84 -0.32
CA PRO A 282 -17.34 -11.10 0.78
C PRO A 282 -17.54 -10.15 1.97
N ALA A 283 -17.73 -10.67 3.17
CA ALA A 283 -17.66 -9.87 4.39
C ALA A 283 -16.24 -9.34 4.61
N PHE A 284 -16.12 -8.07 5.02
CA PHE A 284 -14.84 -7.45 5.41
C PHE A 284 -14.09 -8.32 6.42
N GLY A 285 -12.79 -8.52 6.18
CA GLY A 285 -11.91 -9.20 7.11
C GLY A 285 -12.17 -10.70 7.29
N ARG A 286 -13.16 -11.31 6.61
CA ARG A 286 -13.40 -12.75 6.68
C ARG A 286 -12.60 -13.48 5.60
N TYR A 287 -12.00 -14.61 5.98
CA TYR A 287 -11.38 -15.53 5.03
C TYR A 287 -12.42 -16.38 4.28
N TYR A 288 -12.19 -16.60 2.99
CA TYR A 288 -12.98 -17.47 2.11
C TYR A 288 -12.06 -18.45 1.40
N HIS A 289 -12.43 -19.73 1.40
CA HIS A 289 -11.80 -20.75 0.57
C HIS A 289 -12.60 -20.90 -0.73
N LEU A 290 -11.97 -20.66 -1.87
CA LEU A 290 -12.61 -20.78 -3.18
C LEU A 290 -11.93 -21.84 -4.01
N VAL A 291 -12.77 -22.63 -4.69
CA VAL A 291 -12.31 -23.48 -5.79
C VAL A 291 -13.18 -23.20 -7.01
N GLY A 292 -12.54 -22.88 -8.12
CA GLY A 292 -13.16 -22.66 -9.42
C GLY A 292 -12.77 -23.81 -10.32
N VAL A 293 -13.74 -24.42 -10.99
CA VAL A 293 -13.50 -25.59 -11.85
C VAL A 293 -14.11 -25.31 -13.21
N TRP A 294 -13.33 -25.41 -14.28
CA TRP A 294 -13.86 -25.51 -15.63
C TRP A 294 -13.62 -26.91 -16.16
N ASN A 295 -14.71 -27.57 -16.56
CA ASN A 295 -14.68 -28.91 -17.13
C ASN A 295 -15.16 -28.84 -18.59
N LYS A 296 -14.22 -29.06 -19.51
CA LYS A 296 -14.48 -29.02 -20.96
C LYS A 296 -15.35 -30.18 -21.42
N GLU A 297 -15.12 -31.37 -20.89
CA GLU A 297 -15.86 -32.59 -21.24
C GLU A 297 -17.33 -32.45 -20.86
N GLU A 298 -17.60 -31.99 -19.64
CA GLU A 298 -18.97 -31.74 -19.15
C GLU A 298 -19.58 -30.46 -19.75
N LYS A 299 -18.76 -29.59 -20.35
CA LYS A 299 -19.14 -28.25 -20.83
C LYS A 299 -19.70 -27.38 -19.71
N LYS A 300 -19.11 -27.46 -18.51
CA LYS A 300 -19.58 -26.75 -17.31
C LYS A 300 -18.45 -26.00 -16.62
N ALA A 301 -18.83 -24.93 -15.93
CA ALA A 301 -17.99 -24.30 -14.93
C ALA A 301 -18.69 -24.28 -13.57
N TYR A 302 -17.91 -24.44 -12.50
CA TYR A 302 -18.36 -24.58 -11.13
C TYR A 302 -17.61 -23.59 -10.25
N VAL A 303 -18.29 -23.08 -9.23
CA VAL A 303 -17.63 -22.35 -8.14
C VAL A 303 -18.04 -22.95 -6.81
N TYR A 304 -17.04 -23.25 -6.00
CA TYR A 304 -17.18 -23.77 -4.66
C TYR A 304 -16.70 -22.70 -3.68
N LEU A 305 -17.40 -22.58 -2.56
CA LEU A 305 -17.05 -21.69 -1.46
C LEU A 305 -17.09 -22.48 -0.17
N ASP A 306 -15.99 -22.47 0.58
CA ASP A 306 -15.83 -23.19 1.84
C ASP A 306 -16.21 -24.67 1.69
N GLY A 307 -15.71 -25.30 0.62
CA GLY A 307 -15.95 -26.71 0.28
C GLY A 307 -17.33 -27.03 -0.31
N VAL A 308 -18.25 -26.05 -0.40
CA VAL A 308 -19.63 -26.25 -0.85
C VAL A 308 -19.81 -25.71 -2.26
N LEU A 309 -20.37 -26.52 -3.18
CA LEU A 309 -20.77 -26.06 -4.51
C LEU A 309 -21.83 -24.95 -4.40
N LYS A 310 -21.53 -23.77 -4.94
CA LYS A 310 -22.45 -22.62 -4.93
C LYS A 310 -23.20 -22.45 -6.24
N ASN A 311 -22.54 -22.70 -7.36
CA ASN A 311 -23.15 -22.49 -8.68
C ASN A 311 -22.49 -23.33 -9.77
N THR A 312 -23.27 -23.63 -10.80
CA THR A 312 -22.87 -24.35 -12.01
C THR A 312 -23.44 -23.62 -13.22
N VAL A 313 -22.59 -23.34 -14.22
CA VAL A 313 -23.00 -22.65 -15.46
C VAL A 313 -22.54 -23.42 -16.70
N ASP A 314 -23.23 -23.24 -17.81
CA ASP A 314 -22.79 -23.75 -19.12
C ASP A 314 -21.50 -23.05 -19.57
N ALA A 315 -20.48 -23.84 -19.89
CA ALA A 315 -19.18 -23.38 -20.35
C ALA A 315 -18.61 -24.28 -21.47
N PRO A 316 -19.32 -24.43 -22.61
CA PRO A 316 -18.84 -25.22 -23.73
C PRO A 316 -17.70 -24.51 -24.48
N GLY A 317 -16.85 -25.31 -25.14
CA GLY A 317 -15.83 -24.83 -26.07
C GLY A 317 -14.41 -25.03 -25.56
N ASN A 318 -13.47 -24.22 -26.07
CA ASN A 318 -12.07 -24.20 -25.69
C ASN A 318 -11.77 -22.95 -24.87
N LEU A 319 -10.83 -23.05 -23.93
CA LEU A 319 -10.30 -21.89 -23.20
C LEU A 319 -9.65 -20.91 -24.19
N ASN A 320 -10.11 -19.67 -24.20
CA ASN A 320 -9.49 -18.64 -25.03
C ASN A 320 -8.21 -18.17 -24.39
N ILE A 321 -7.14 -18.07 -25.16
CA ILE A 321 -5.93 -17.39 -24.72
C ILE A 321 -6.12 -15.87 -24.77
N PRO A 322 -5.56 -15.09 -23.83
CA PRO A 322 -5.48 -13.65 -23.97
C PRO A 322 -4.92 -13.24 -25.35
N GLY A 323 -5.66 -12.39 -26.06
CA GLY A 323 -5.32 -11.96 -27.41
C GLY A 323 -4.08 -11.06 -27.46
N ASN A 324 -3.80 -10.32 -26.38
CA ASN A 324 -2.59 -9.53 -26.25
C ASN A 324 -1.47 -10.38 -25.64
N ALA A 325 -0.42 -10.65 -26.43
CA ALA A 325 0.71 -11.46 -25.98
C ALA A 325 1.41 -10.90 -24.73
N LYS A 326 1.38 -9.58 -24.51
CA LYS A 326 1.97 -8.94 -23.31
C LYS A 326 1.20 -9.23 -22.02
N ALA A 327 -0.05 -9.68 -22.13
CA ALA A 327 -0.92 -10.02 -21.01
C ALA A 327 -1.03 -11.54 -20.78
N ARG A 328 -0.20 -12.36 -21.44
CA ARG A 328 -0.15 -13.83 -21.25
C ARG A 328 0.68 -14.19 -20.02
N TRP A 329 0.11 -13.96 -18.85
CA TRP A 329 0.68 -14.31 -17.56
C TRP A 329 -0.44 -14.37 -16.52
N ILE A 330 -0.20 -15.02 -15.39
CA ILE A 330 -1.12 -15.09 -14.25
C ILE A 330 -0.65 -14.10 -13.19
N CYS A 331 -1.56 -13.25 -12.72
CA CYS A 331 -1.32 -12.30 -11.65
C CYS A 331 -1.87 -12.86 -10.32
N ILE A 332 -1.08 -12.74 -9.26
CA ILE A 332 -1.50 -12.94 -7.86
C ILE A 332 -1.47 -11.56 -7.20
N GLY A 333 -2.62 -11.10 -6.72
CA GLY A 333 -2.85 -9.73 -6.25
C GLY A 333 -3.57 -8.81 -7.25
N GLY A 334 -3.99 -9.32 -8.41
CA GLY A 334 -4.61 -8.53 -9.47
C GLY A 334 -4.99 -9.36 -10.69
N ASP A 335 -4.99 -8.69 -11.84
CA ASP A 335 -5.15 -9.25 -13.17
C ASP A 335 -3.97 -8.90 -14.07
N ALA A 336 -3.69 -9.79 -15.01
CA ALA A 336 -2.66 -9.60 -16.00
C ALA A 336 -3.04 -8.47 -16.96
N GLY A 337 -2.12 -7.53 -17.17
CA GLY A 337 -2.25 -6.46 -18.16
C GLY A 337 -1.00 -6.33 -19.04
N PRO A 338 -1.07 -5.56 -20.14
CA PRO A 338 0.03 -5.41 -21.09
C PRO A 338 1.16 -4.49 -20.60
N ASN A 339 0.90 -3.64 -19.62
CA ASN A 339 1.83 -2.63 -19.11
C ASN A 339 2.06 -2.74 -17.58
N GLY A 340 1.57 -3.82 -16.95
CA GLY A 340 1.51 -3.98 -15.50
C GLY A 340 0.30 -4.80 -15.11
N ALA A 341 0.04 -4.90 -13.80
CA ALA A 341 -1.17 -5.51 -13.27
C ALA A 341 -2.34 -4.51 -13.27
N GLN A 342 -3.57 -5.03 -13.22
CA GLN A 342 -4.80 -4.24 -13.14
C GLN A 342 -5.82 -4.90 -12.22
N ALA A 343 -6.97 -4.25 -11.99
CA ALA A 343 -8.05 -4.80 -11.15
C ALA A 343 -7.57 -5.21 -9.75
N ALA A 344 -6.76 -4.34 -9.12
CA ALA A 344 -5.98 -4.67 -7.93
C ALA A 344 -6.77 -5.28 -6.76
N TRP A 345 -6.14 -6.21 -6.05
CA TRP A 345 -6.63 -6.79 -4.80
C TRP A 345 -6.21 -5.97 -3.58
N LYS A 346 -7.09 -5.91 -2.57
CA LYS A 346 -6.79 -5.40 -1.23
C LYS A 346 -7.19 -6.42 -0.16
N GLY A 347 -6.20 -6.95 0.55
CA GLY A 347 -6.33 -7.96 1.58
C GLY A 347 -5.38 -9.13 1.37
N ASP A 348 -5.70 -10.27 1.98
CA ASP A 348 -4.80 -11.42 2.05
C ASP A 348 -5.04 -12.45 0.96
N ILE A 349 -3.96 -13.10 0.55
CA ILE A 349 -3.95 -14.37 -0.19
C ILE A 349 -3.00 -15.32 0.56
N ALA A 350 -3.57 -16.36 1.14
CA ALA A 350 -2.84 -17.36 1.92
C ALA A 350 -2.53 -18.63 1.11
N ILE A 351 -3.35 -18.94 0.12
CA ILE A 351 -3.18 -20.09 -0.80
C ILE A 351 -3.47 -19.58 -2.21
N ALA A 352 -2.65 -19.96 -3.18
CA ALA A 352 -2.91 -19.80 -4.61
C ALA A 352 -2.37 -21.01 -5.36
N ARG A 353 -3.26 -21.79 -6.00
CA ARG A 353 -2.89 -23.02 -6.70
C ARG A 353 -3.63 -23.20 -8.02
N ILE A 354 -3.01 -23.95 -8.90
CA ILE A 354 -3.58 -24.38 -10.18
C ILE A 354 -3.44 -25.89 -10.32
N PHE A 355 -4.52 -26.52 -10.75
CA PHE A 355 -4.59 -27.92 -11.10
C PHE A 355 -4.88 -28.08 -12.59
N ASP A 356 -4.20 -29.00 -13.26
CA ASP A 356 -4.40 -29.34 -14.68
C ASP A 356 -5.59 -30.29 -14.92
N SER A 357 -6.44 -30.46 -13.90
CA SER A 357 -7.64 -31.28 -13.99
C SER A 357 -8.87 -30.55 -13.42
N PRO A 358 -10.07 -30.86 -13.93
CA PRO A 358 -11.31 -30.46 -13.30
C PRO A 358 -11.52 -31.26 -12.01
N LEU A 359 -11.40 -30.60 -10.86
CA LEU A 359 -11.51 -31.26 -9.56
C LEU A 359 -12.96 -31.65 -9.26
N THR A 360 -13.13 -32.85 -8.71
CA THR A 360 -14.43 -33.35 -8.23
C THR A 360 -14.80 -32.72 -6.88
N GLN A 361 -16.08 -32.74 -6.52
CA GLN A 361 -16.55 -32.31 -5.19
C GLN A 361 -15.76 -32.97 -4.04
N ALA A 362 -15.42 -34.26 -4.15
CA ALA A 362 -14.64 -34.96 -3.12
C ALA A 362 -13.22 -34.38 -2.96
N LYS A 363 -12.57 -34.05 -4.07
CA LYS A 363 -11.26 -33.37 -4.07
C LYS A 363 -11.35 -31.96 -3.51
N VAL A 364 -12.40 -31.21 -3.86
CA VAL A 364 -12.68 -29.88 -3.29
C VAL A 364 -12.91 -29.95 -1.78
N THR A 365 -13.68 -30.92 -1.29
CA THR A 365 -13.88 -31.13 0.15
C THR A 365 -12.57 -31.45 0.86
N ALA A 366 -11.70 -32.28 0.28
CA ALA A 366 -10.37 -32.56 0.85
C ALA A 366 -9.48 -31.31 0.94
N LEU A 367 -9.56 -30.41 -0.03
CA LEU A 367 -8.88 -29.10 0.03
C LEU A 367 -9.42 -28.24 1.17
N TYR A 368 -10.75 -28.15 1.31
CA TYR A 368 -11.37 -27.37 2.37
C TYR A 368 -11.12 -27.95 3.77
N ASP A 369 -11.12 -29.29 3.90
CA ASP A 369 -10.89 -29.97 5.17
C ASP A 369 -9.53 -29.64 5.79
N ARG A 370 -8.53 -29.32 4.96
CA ARG A 370 -7.21 -28.82 5.41
C ARG A 370 -7.30 -27.45 6.07
N VAL A 371 -8.19 -26.57 5.60
CA VAL A 371 -8.21 -25.16 6.01
C VAL A 371 -9.37 -24.80 6.95
N LYS A 372 -10.43 -25.63 7.02
CA LYS A 372 -11.64 -25.34 7.83
C LYS A 372 -11.38 -25.23 9.33
N GLY A 373 -10.30 -25.86 9.81
CA GLY A 373 -9.88 -25.84 11.21
C GLY A 373 -8.94 -24.67 11.55
N TYR A 374 -8.50 -23.90 10.56
CA TYR A 374 -7.62 -22.76 10.80
C TYR A 374 -8.37 -21.70 11.60
N SER A 375 -7.81 -21.30 12.74
CA SER A 375 -8.28 -20.15 13.50
C SER A 375 -7.84 -18.85 12.82
N LEU A 376 -8.34 -18.62 11.60
CA LEU A 376 -8.01 -17.43 10.81
C LEU A 376 -8.66 -16.20 11.47
N PRO A 377 -7.87 -15.18 11.84
CA PRO A 377 -8.40 -13.99 12.48
C PRO A 377 -9.29 -13.23 11.49
N VAL A 378 -10.47 -12.81 11.96
CA VAL A 378 -11.26 -11.81 11.25
C VAL A 378 -10.55 -10.48 11.45
N SER A 379 -10.15 -9.81 10.35
CA SER A 379 -9.58 -8.47 10.49
C SER A 379 -10.64 -7.53 11.05
N THR A 380 -10.32 -6.84 12.15
CA THR A 380 -11.14 -5.78 12.73
C THR A 380 -10.52 -4.40 12.52
N ILE A 381 -9.33 -4.37 11.92
CA ILE A 381 -8.59 -3.16 11.63
C ILE A 381 -8.97 -2.75 10.21
N ASN A 382 -9.72 -1.65 10.10
CA ASN A 382 -10.02 -1.01 8.84
C ASN A 382 -9.21 0.28 8.75
N VAL A 383 -8.12 0.24 7.98
CA VAL A 383 -7.29 1.40 7.68
C VAL A 383 -7.26 1.63 6.18
N ASP A 384 -7.37 2.89 5.78
CA ASP A 384 -7.49 3.30 4.39
C ASP A 384 -6.52 4.43 4.07
N ASN A 385 -6.14 4.51 2.78
CA ASN A 385 -5.19 5.49 2.25
C ASN A 385 -3.86 5.50 3.03
N VAL A 386 -3.39 4.31 3.41
CA VAL A 386 -2.15 4.17 4.17
C VAL A 386 -0.97 4.54 3.28
N VAL A 387 -0.17 5.52 3.72
CA VAL A 387 1.07 5.88 3.04
C VAL A 387 2.22 5.89 4.04
N LEU A 388 3.26 5.13 3.71
CA LEU A 388 4.50 5.03 4.47
C LEU A 388 5.60 5.86 3.81
N PRO A 389 6.13 6.90 4.47
CA PRO A 389 7.34 7.57 4.00
C PRO A 389 8.50 6.58 3.90
N SER A 390 9.03 6.40 2.69
CA SER A 390 10.02 5.38 2.38
C SER A 390 11.15 5.96 1.53
N GLY A 391 12.35 5.40 1.65
CA GLY A 391 13.56 5.90 1.00
C GLY A 391 14.09 7.20 1.63
N ILE A 392 13.79 7.43 2.90
CA ILE A 392 14.17 8.65 3.64
C ILE A 392 15.34 8.41 4.60
N GLU A 393 16.07 9.48 4.89
CA GLU A 393 16.97 9.52 6.03
C GLU A 393 16.18 9.80 7.31
N VAL A 394 16.45 9.03 8.36
CA VAL A 394 15.82 9.17 9.68
C VAL A 394 16.88 9.09 10.78
N LYS A 395 16.55 9.63 11.95
CA LYS A 395 17.36 9.44 13.16
C LYS A 395 16.67 8.44 14.09
N ALA A 396 17.45 7.59 14.76
CA ALA A 396 16.90 6.73 15.81
C ALA A 396 16.23 7.57 16.91
N GLY A 397 15.06 7.15 17.42
CA GLY A 397 14.26 7.95 18.36
C GLY A 397 13.48 9.11 17.74
N ALA A 398 13.58 9.36 16.42
CA ALA A 398 12.78 10.40 15.76
C ALA A 398 11.31 9.99 15.62
N LYS A 399 10.43 10.98 15.46
CA LYS A 399 9.04 10.75 15.08
C LYS A 399 8.96 10.35 13.60
N TYR A 400 8.22 9.29 13.31
CA TYR A 400 7.96 8.79 11.96
C TYR A 400 6.45 8.77 11.72
N PRO A 401 5.94 9.56 10.76
CA PRO A 401 4.52 9.59 10.46
C PRO A 401 4.12 8.45 9.51
N ILE A 402 2.98 7.84 9.80
CA ILE A 402 2.27 6.90 8.94
C ILE A 402 0.95 7.58 8.60
N LEU A 403 0.78 7.96 7.34
CA LEU A 403 -0.43 8.64 6.91
C LEU A 403 -1.52 7.62 6.62
N GLY A 404 -2.77 8.01 6.83
CA GLY A 404 -3.93 7.16 6.57
C GLY A 404 -5.03 7.38 7.60
N THR A 405 -6.20 6.84 7.33
CA THR A 405 -7.37 6.95 8.22
C THR A 405 -7.67 5.61 8.88
N GLY A 406 -8.43 5.63 9.97
CA GLY A 406 -8.87 4.42 10.67
C GLY A 406 -7.92 3.93 11.77
N PHE A 407 -6.83 4.66 12.05
CA PHE A 407 -6.01 4.47 13.25
C PHE A 407 -6.83 4.77 14.52
N SER A 408 -6.44 4.19 15.66
CA SER A 408 -7.16 4.31 16.93
C SER A 408 -6.21 4.37 18.12
N SER A 409 -6.65 5.00 19.21
CA SER A 409 -5.88 5.01 20.47
C SER A 409 -5.61 3.58 20.95
N GLY A 410 -4.36 3.31 21.35
CA GLY A 410 -3.89 1.96 21.71
C GLY A 410 -3.35 1.15 20.53
N ASP A 411 -3.33 1.72 19.33
CA ASP A 411 -2.61 1.14 18.19
C ASP A 411 -1.10 1.11 18.46
N VAL A 412 -0.49 -0.03 18.13
CA VAL A 412 0.95 -0.26 18.25
C VAL A 412 1.52 -0.55 16.87
N ILE A 413 2.61 0.13 16.51
CA ILE A 413 3.30 -0.11 15.25
C ILE A 413 4.53 -0.97 15.50
N SER A 414 4.69 -2.00 14.68
CA SER A 414 5.88 -2.86 14.66
C SER A 414 6.69 -2.62 13.41
N PHE A 415 7.99 -2.43 13.58
CA PHE A 415 8.98 -2.46 12.51
C PHE A 415 9.69 -3.82 12.56
N GLN A 416 9.42 -4.66 11.57
CA GLN A 416 10.08 -5.94 11.39
C GLN A 416 11.01 -5.85 10.18
N SER A 417 12.31 -6.09 10.34
CA SER A 417 13.20 -6.14 9.17
C SER A 417 12.71 -7.22 8.20
N VAL A 418 12.81 -6.96 6.90
CA VAL A 418 12.42 -7.95 5.88
C VAL A 418 13.25 -9.25 5.98
N THR A 419 14.42 -9.19 6.62
CA THR A 419 15.28 -10.35 6.93
C THR A 419 14.86 -11.11 8.19
N GLY A 420 13.89 -10.60 8.96
CA GLY A 420 13.40 -11.21 10.21
C GLY A 420 14.29 -11.03 11.43
N LYS A 421 15.47 -10.43 11.29
CA LYS A 421 16.49 -10.35 12.35
C LYS A 421 16.26 -9.23 13.36
N TYR A 422 15.33 -8.33 13.08
CA TYR A 422 14.99 -7.20 13.94
C TYR A 422 13.48 -7.05 13.99
N VAL A 423 12.90 -7.07 15.19
CA VAL A 423 11.49 -6.76 15.43
C VAL A 423 11.43 -5.86 16.64
N GLN A 424 10.95 -4.63 16.44
CA GLN A 424 10.66 -3.71 17.54
C GLN A 424 9.25 -3.16 17.40
N THR A 425 8.64 -2.83 18.53
CA THR A 425 7.30 -2.23 18.60
C THR A 425 7.36 -0.91 19.34
N ALA A 426 6.57 0.05 18.89
CA ALA A 426 6.37 1.30 19.58
C ALA A 426 4.90 1.71 19.50
N GLU A 427 4.39 2.23 20.61
CA GLU A 427 3.07 2.88 20.64
C GLU A 427 3.09 4.11 19.73
N CYS A 428 1.93 4.42 19.16
CA CYS A 428 1.77 5.57 18.29
C CYS A 428 0.82 6.62 18.88
N GLU A 429 1.13 7.88 18.59
CA GLU A 429 0.21 8.99 18.78
C GLU A 429 -0.69 9.05 17.54
N VAL A 430 -2.01 9.03 17.75
CA VAL A 430 -2.98 8.91 16.65
C VAL A 430 -3.80 10.19 16.49
N SER A 431 -3.96 10.62 15.24
CA SER A 431 -4.94 11.62 14.80
C SER A 431 -5.93 11.00 13.80
N ALA A 432 -6.83 11.81 13.23
CA ALA A 432 -7.83 11.34 12.27
C ALA A 432 -7.22 10.78 10.97
N ASP A 433 -6.02 11.27 10.61
CA ASP A 433 -5.37 11.15 9.31
C ASP A 433 -3.92 10.65 9.36
N LYS A 434 -3.39 10.38 10.56
CA LYS A 434 -2.08 9.76 10.74
C LYS A 434 -1.93 9.03 12.08
N ALA A 435 -0.97 8.11 12.10
CA ALA A 435 -0.33 7.59 13.30
C ALA A 435 1.14 8.05 13.31
N VAL A 436 1.64 8.57 14.42
CA VAL A 436 3.02 9.01 14.59
C VAL A 436 3.70 8.10 15.60
N VAL A 437 4.73 7.39 15.15
CA VAL A 437 5.49 6.46 15.99
C VAL A 437 6.86 7.05 16.31
N THR A 438 7.31 6.94 17.55
CA THR A 438 8.72 7.20 17.89
C THR A 438 9.53 5.99 17.43
N LEU A 439 10.44 6.18 16.47
CA LEU A 439 11.30 5.09 16.00
C LEU A 439 12.12 4.52 17.16
N PRO A 440 12.32 3.20 17.25
CA PRO A 440 13.15 2.59 18.28
C PRO A 440 14.56 3.20 18.31
N SER A 441 15.15 3.33 19.50
CA SER A 441 16.49 3.93 19.66
C SER A 441 17.61 3.07 19.08
N ASP A 442 17.34 1.80 18.82
CA ASP A 442 18.27 0.81 18.26
C ASP A 442 17.97 0.49 16.78
N ILE A 443 17.07 1.24 16.13
CA ILE A 443 16.75 1.03 14.71
C ILE A 443 17.99 1.27 13.85
N VAL A 444 18.18 0.44 12.83
CA VAL A 444 19.33 0.51 11.90
C VAL A 444 18.87 0.76 10.47
N THR A 445 19.78 1.11 9.57
CA THR A 445 19.45 1.22 8.14
C THR A 445 18.94 -0.12 7.60
N GLY A 446 17.83 -0.10 6.87
CA GLY A 446 17.25 -1.30 6.25
C GLY A 446 15.81 -1.13 5.79
N SER A 447 15.26 -2.22 5.25
CA SER A 447 13.87 -2.33 4.83
C SER A 447 13.04 -3.00 5.93
N TYR A 448 11.93 -2.37 6.28
CA TYR A 448 11.07 -2.78 7.39
C TYR A 448 9.64 -3.02 6.90
N LYS A 449 9.09 -4.18 7.23
CA LYS A 449 7.64 -4.41 7.24
C LYS A 449 7.05 -3.64 8.39
N VAL A 450 6.08 -2.78 8.08
CA VAL A 450 5.37 -1.98 9.07
C VAL A 450 4.03 -2.65 9.34
N VAL A 451 3.81 -3.09 10.58
CA VAL A 451 2.60 -3.82 10.98
C VAL A 451 1.90 -3.05 12.09
N LEU A 452 0.63 -2.74 11.87
CA LEU A 452 -0.26 -2.21 12.89
C LEU A 452 -0.81 -3.36 13.74
N LYS A 453 -0.76 -3.22 15.06
CA LYS A 453 -1.36 -4.12 16.04
C LYS A 453 -2.43 -3.36 16.81
N ARG A 454 -3.64 -3.93 16.90
CA ARG A 454 -4.77 -3.39 17.68
C ARG A 454 -5.39 -4.51 18.50
N GLY A 455 -5.13 -4.51 19.80
CA GLY A 455 -5.48 -5.64 20.66
C GLY A 455 -4.80 -6.92 20.16
N GLY A 456 -5.59 -7.96 19.86
CA GLY A 456 -5.09 -9.21 19.28
C GLY A 456 -5.06 -9.25 17.74
N ALA A 457 -5.49 -8.18 17.06
CA ALA A 457 -5.50 -8.10 15.60
C ALA A 457 -4.23 -7.44 15.05
N PHE A 458 -3.85 -7.83 13.84
CA PHE A 458 -2.67 -7.33 13.14
C PHE A 458 -3.06 -6.96 11.72
N TYR A 459 -2.48 -5.89 11.18
CA TYR A 459 -2.69 -5.42 9.81
C TYR A 459 -1.36 -4.97 9.21
N ALA A 460 -0.97 -5.53 8.07
CA ALA A 460 0.26 -5.14 7.39
C ALA A 460 0.05 -3.83 6.63
N LEU A 461 0.76 -2.77 7.02
CA LEU A 461 0.60 -1.43 6.44
C LEU A 461 1.41 -1.26 5.14
N GLY A 462 2.53 -1.97 5.01
CA GLY A 462 3.43 -1.87 3.86
C GLY A 462 4.90 -2.11 4.24
N VAL A 463 5.81 -1.75 3.33
CA VAL A 463 7.26 -1.73 3.56
C VAL A 463 7.77 -0.28 3.57
N ALA A 464 8.64 0.04 4.53
CA ALA A 464 9.38 1.29 4.60
C ALA A 464 10.89 1.03 4.55
N ASP A 465 11.57 1.66 3.60
CA ASP A 465 13.03 1.68 3.49
C ASP A 465 13.56 2.90 4.25
N LEU A 466 14.39 2.65 5.26
CA LEU A 466 14.90 3.68 6.16
C LEU A 466 16.41 3.71 6.12
N THR A 467 16.99 4.90 5.90
CA THR A 467 18.42 5.16 6.09
C THR A 467 18.62 5.83 7.44
N VAL A 468 19.15 5.11 8.42
CA VAL A 468 19.36 5.67 9.77
C VAL A 468 20.69 6.41 9.82
N THR A 469 20.65 7.68 10.22
CA THR A 469 21.80 8.58 10.36
C THR A 469 21.60 9.54 11.53
N ASP A 470 22.71 9.99 12.14
CA ASP A 470 22.66 10.97 13.23
C ASP A 470 22.28 12.39 12.76
N ASN A 471 22.47 12.66 11.47
CA ASN A 471 22.26 13.95 10.83
C ASN A 471 21.40 13.79 9.57
N PRO A 472 20.12 13.40 9.68
CA PRO A 472 19.25 13.26 8.52
C PRO A 472 19.10 14.62 7.83
N ALA A 473 19.14 14.61 6.49
CA ALA A 473 18.82 15.78 5.71
C ALA A 473 17.40 16.28 6.09
N ALA A 474 17.27 17.59 6.30
CA ALA A 474 15.96 18.17 6.52
C ALA A 474 15.10 17.98 5.27
N LEU A 475 13.94 17.35 5.43
CA LEU A 475 12.92 17.30 4.38
C LEU A 475 12.54 18.75 4.02
N LYS A 476 12.50 19.04 2.72
CA LYS A 476 12.06 20.33 2.20
C LYS A 476 10.70 20.16 1.55
N VAL A 477 9.79 21.09 1.80
CA VAL A 477 8.56 21.16 1.00
C VAL A 477 8.97 21.64 -0.39
N PRO A 478 8.68 20.86 -1.45
CA PRO A 478 8.93 21.30 -2.81
C PRO A 478 8.00 22.46 -3.16
N ASP A 479 8.49 23.35 -4.02
CA ASP A 479 7.64 24.36 -4.64
C ASP A 479 6.55 23.67 -5.48
N VAL A 480 5.32 24.18 -5.40
CA VAL A 480 4.17 23.58 -6.09
C VAL A 480 3.87 24.30 -7.40
N VAL A 481 3.76 23.55 -8.49
CA VAL A 481 3.30 24.01 -9.80
C VAL A 481 1.94 23.38 -10.09
N ALA A 482 0.90 24.19 -10.22
CA ALA A 482 -0.43 23.74 -10.60
C ALA A 482 -0.45 23.45 -12.11
N HIS A 483 -0.51 22.18 -12.50
CA HIS A 483 -0.54 21.71 -13.88
C HIS A 483 -1.79 22.22 -14.59
N ARG A 484 -1.64 22.94 -15.71
CA ARG A 484 -2.73 23.58 -16.46
C ARG A 484 -3.55 24.57 -15.61
N GLY A 485 -2.93 25.16 -14.57
CA GLY A 485 -3.58 25.93 -13.52
C GLY A 485 -4.34 25.07 -12.50
N PHE A 486 -4.91 25.66 -11.46
CA PHE A 486 -5.67 24.89 -10.47
C PHE A 486 -7.10 24.61 -10.97
N HIS A 487 -7.27 23.47 -11.64
CA HIS A 487 -8.44 23.12 -12.43
C HIS A 487 -9.40 22.14 -11.75
N LYS A 488 -9.38 22.06 -10.40
CA LYS A 488 -10.31 21.24 -9.62
C LYS A 488 -11.78 21.66 -9.78
N SER A 489 -12.02 22.95 -10.00
CA SER A 489 -13.37 23.53 -10.20
C SER A 489 -13.42 24.52 -11.38
N ALA A 490 -12.42 24.47 -12.24
CA ALA A 490 -12.30 25.30 -13.45
C ALA A 490 -11.81 24.42 -14.60
N PRO A 491 -12.06 24.78 -15.87
CA PRO A 491 -11.45 24.06 -16.98
C PRO A 491 -9.92 24.18 -16.92
N GLU A 492 -9.22 23.14 -17.35
CA GLU A 492 -7.77 23.20 -17.59
C GLU A 492 -7.43 24.38 -18.51
N ASN A 493 -6.24 24.96 -18.33
CA ASN A 493 -5.73 26.03 -19.21
C ASN A 493 -6.71 27.23 -19.33
N SER A 494 -7.48 27.52 -18.28
CA SER A 494 -8.43 28.64 -18.22
C SER A 494 -7.92 29.81 -17.38
N ILE A 495 -8.51 30.99 -17.59
CA ILE A 495 -8.23 32.16 -16.75
C ILE A 495 -8.66 31.88 -15.31
N ALA A 496 -9.78 31.19 -15.11
CA ALA A 496 -10.23 30.76 -13.79
C ALA A 496 -9.23 29.82 -13.10
N ALA A 497 -8.64 28.86 -13.81
CA ALA A 497 -7.65 27.95 -13.24
C ALA A 497 -6.34 28.66 -12.83
N VAL A 498 -5.87 29.62 -13.63
CA VAL A 498 -4.70 30.44 -13.28
C VAL A 498 -4.98 31.33 -12.07
N LYS A 499 -6.18 31.94 -11.99
CA LYS A 499 -6.60 32.70 -10.79
C LYS A 499 -6.67 31.81 -9.55
N ALA A 500 -7.26 30.63 -9.66
CA ALA A 500 -7.36 29.69 -8.55
C ALA A 500 -5.97 29.26 -8.03
N ALA A 501 -5.01 29.02 -8.92
CA ALA A 501 -3.63 28.72 -8.52
C ALA A 501 -2.96 29.92 -7.80
N LYS A 502 -3.18 31.14 -8.30
CA LYS A 502 -2.69 32.37 -7.66
C LYS A 502 -3.31 32.60 -6.28
N ASP A 503 -4.60 32.36 -6.14
CA ASP A 503 -5.33 32.49 -4.87
C ASP A 503 -4.87 31.43 -3.85
N LEU A 504 -4.49 30.24 -4.32
CA LEU A 504 -3.87 29.19 -3.50
C LEU A 504 -2.45 29.55 -3.05
N GLY A 505 -1.79 30.49 -3.74
CA GLY A 505 -0.45 30.98 -3.38
C GLY A 505 0.68 30.02 -3.72
N VAL A 506 0.49 29.14 -4.70
CA VAL A 506 1.53 28.18 -5.15
C VAL A 506 2.65 28.88 -5.92
N PHE A 507 3.78 28.19 -6.10
CA PHE A 507 4.95 28.72 -6.81
C PHE A 507 4.62 29.07 -8.26
N GLY A 508 3.91 28.19 -8.97
CA GLY A 508 3.60 28.38 -10.39
C GLY A 508 2.24 27.85 -10.82
N ALA A 509 1.69 28.45 -11.87
CA ALA A 509 0.62 27.87 -12.67
C ALA A 509 1.21 27.52 -14.04
N GLU A 510 1.18 26.24 -14.40
CA GLU A 510 1.63 25.78 -15.72
C GLU A 510 0.49 25.95 -16.74
N ILE A 511 0.85 26.30 -17.98
CA ILE A 511 -0.06 26.43 -19.11
C ILE A 511 0.58 25.97 -20.43
N ASP A 512 -0.25 25.46 -21.33
CA ASP A 512 0.15 24.92 -22.62
C ASP A 512 -0.10 25.89 -23.77
N VAL A 513 0.94 26.31 -24.52
CA VAL A 513 0.80 27.31 -25.58
C VAL A 513 1.03 26.72 -26.98
N TRP A 514 0.05 26.99 -27.85
CA TRP A 514 0.10 26.71 -29.29
C TRP A 514 0.15 28.00 -30.11
N ARG A 515 0.80 27.93 -31.27
CA ARG A 515 0.80 29.00 -32.27
C ARG A 515 -0.13 28.67 -33.44
N THR A 516 -1.03 29.58 -33.75
CA THR A 516 -1.91 29.54 -34.94
C THR A 516 -1.15 29.90 -36.23
N THR A 517 -1.76 29.66 -37.40
CA THR A 517 -1.12 29.95 -38.71
C THR A 517 -0.91 31.44 -38.94
N ASP A 518 -1.72 32.30 -38.32
CA ASP A 518 -1.63 33.77 -38.35
C ASP A 518 -0.87 34.35 -37.14
N GLY A 519 -0.14 33.51 -36.39
CA GLY A 519 0.81 33.94 -35.36
C GLY A 519 0.20 34.33 -34.02
N ARG A 520 -1.09 34.08 -33.79
CA ARG A 520 -1.68 34.23 -32.46
C ARG A 520 -1.35 33.04 -31.56
N LEU A 521 -1.07 33.32 -30.30
CA LEU A 521 -0.74 32.35 -29.26
C LEU A 521 -1.99 32.04 -28.43
N VAL A 522 -2.42 30.79 -28.45
CA VAL A 522 -3.61 30.29 -27.74
C VAL A 522 -3.22 29.23 -26.73
N VAL A 523 -4.02 29.08 -25.68
CA VAL A 523 -3.71 28.20 -24.55
C VAL A 523 -4.61 26.97 -24.56
N ASN A 524 -4.01 25.78 -24.73
CA ASN A 524 -4.71 24.49 -24.74
C ASN A 524 -3.69 23.35 -24.68
N HIS A 525 -3.95 22.29 -23.92
CA HIS A 525 -3.04 21.15 -23.86
C HIS A 525 -2.91 20.42 -25.21
N ASP A 526 -4.03 19.90 -25.71
CA ASP A 526 -4.04 19.09 -26.92
C ASP A 526 -3.79 19.93 -28.17
N ALA A 527 -3.23 19.32 -29.22
CA ALA A 527 -3.06 19.96 -30.52
C ALA A 527 -4.40 20.33 -31.21
N LYS A 528 -5.52 19.83 -30.66
CA LYS A 528 -6.86 19.92 -31.22
C LYS A 528 -7.86 20.33 -30.14
N ILE A 529 -8.76 21.24 -30.47
CA ILE A 529 -9.93 21.58 -29.65
C ILE A 529 -11.17 21.66 -30.55
N ASN A 530 -12.30 21.09 -30.13
CA ASN A 530 -13.54 21.04 -30.91
C ASN A 530 -13.34 20.59 -32.37
N ASN A 531 -12.52 19.56 -32.57
CA ASN A 531 -12.10 19.04 -33.86
C ASN A 531 -11.24 19.97 -34.75
N ILE A 532 -10.81 21.12 -34.26
CA ILE A 532 -9.94 22.06 -34.98
C ILE A 532 -8.50 21.85 -34.54
N VAL A 533 -7.59 21.56 -35.49
CA VAL A 533 -6.15 21.46 -35.21
C VAL A 533 -5.56 22.88 -35.17
N ILE A 534 -5.03 23.26 -34.01
CA ILE A 534 -4.67 24.67 -33.71
C ILE A 534 -3.55 25.16 -34.64
N GLN A 535 -2.45 24.41 -34.73
CA GLN A 535 -1.29 24.75 -35.58
C GLN A 535 -1.57 24.78 -37.10
N ASN A 536 -2.76 24.37 -37.52
CA ASN A 536 -3.23 24.37 -38.91
C ASN A 536 -4.41 25.33 -39.14
N SER A 537 -4.73 26.19 -38.15
CA SER A 537 -5.87 27.10 -38.19
C SER A 537 -5.47 28.52 -37.84
N THR A 538 -6.24 29.48 -38.34
CA THR A 538 -6.15 30.89 -37.92
C THR A 538 -6.87 31.09 -36.59
N TYR A 539 -6.51 32.14 -35.84
CA TYR A 539 -7.22 32.50 -34.60
C TYR A 539 -8.71 32.78 -34.82
N ASP A 540 -9.07 33.31 -35.99
CA ASP A 540 -10.46 33.61 -36.31
C ASP A 540 -11.37 32.36 -36.30
N LYS A 541 -10.81 31.15 -36.50
CA LYS A 541 -11.53 29.88 -36.36
C LYS A 541 -11.67 29.40 -34.91
N LEU A 542 -10.88 29.97 -34.00
CA LEU A 542 -10.72 29.51 -32.61
C LEU A 542 -11.34 30.48 -31.59
N LYS A 543 -11.43 31.78 -31.90
CA LYS A 543 -11.83 32.84 -30.97
C LYS A 543 -13.20 32.64 -30.31
N ASP A 544 -14.11 31.93 -30.98
CA ASP A 544 -15.47 31.65 -30.51
C ASP A 544 -15.59 30.29 -29.80
N VAL A 545 -14.51 29.50 -29.73
CA VAL A 545 -14.49 28.25 -28.96
C VAL A 545 -14.65 28.56 -27.48
N LYS A 546 -15.60 27.87 -26.84
CA LYS A 546 -15.89 28.01 -25.41
C LYS A 546 -15.37 26.82 -24.62
N LEU A 547 -14.80 27.10 -23.47
CA LEU A 547 -14.49 26.12 -22.43
C LEU A 547 -15.78 25.73 -21.69
N SER A 548 -15.73 24.69 -20.87
CA SER A 548 -16.89 24.15 -20.17
C SER A 548 -17.56 25.13 -19.20
N ASN A 549 -16.82 26.13 -18.71
CA ASN A 549 -17.35 27.20 -17.86
C ASN A 549 -17.83 28.45 -18.64
N GLY A 550 -17.81 28.42 -19.97
CA GLY A 550 -18.23 29.53 -20.83
C GLY A 550 -17.14 30.55 -21.17
N GLU A 551 -15.93 30.43 -20.61
CA GLU A 551 -14.78 31.22 -21.05
C GLU A 551 -14.49 31.00 -22.54
N SER A 552 -14.07 32.04 -23.24
CA SER A 552 -13.46 31.86 -24.56
C SER A 552 -12.11 31.18 -24.43
N LEU A 553 -11.68 30.44 -25.45
CA LEU A 553 -10.33 29.88 -25.54
C LEU A 553 -9.29 30.99 -25.25
N PRO A 554 -8.52 30.88 -24.15
CA PRO A 554 -7.62 31.96 -23.75
C PRO A 554 -6.47 32.15 -24.74
N THR A 555 -6.04 33.40 -24.87
CA THR A 555 -4.75 33.73 -25.49
C THR A 555 -3.66 33.78 -24.43
N LEU A 556 -2.41 33.58 -24.83
CA LEU A 556 -1.28 33.77 -23.90
C LEU A 556 -1.27 35.20 -23.34
N GLU A 557 -1.63 36.20 -24.15
CA GLU A 557 -1.74 37.58 -23.70
C GLU A 557 -2.73 37.74 -22.53
N ALA A 558 -3.91 37.11 -22.63
CA ALA A 558 -4.89 37.14 -21.56
C ALA A 558 -4.41 36.43 -20.28
N MET A 559 -3.64 35.34 -20.41
CA MET A 559 -3.02 34.67 -19.26
C MET A 559 -1.97 35.55 -18.57
N LEU A 560 -1.14 36.25 -19.35
CA LEU A 560 -0.14 37.19 -18.84
C LEU A 560 -0.81 38.37 -18.12
N ASP A 561 -1.89 38.91 -18.69
CA ASP A 561 -2.67 39.98 -18.04
C ASP A 561 -3.33 39.48 -16.74
N CYS A 562 -3.81 38.23 -16.73
CA CYS A 562 -4.41 37.60 -15.56
C CYS A 562 -3.42 37.39 -14.41
N ILE A 563 -2.25 36.82 -14.69
CA ILE A 563 -1.24 36.56 -13.65
C ILE A 563 -0.70 37.90 -13.10
N GLY A 564 -0.35 38.82 -14.00
CA GLY A 564 0.18 40.14 -13.68
C GLY A 564 1.66 40.15 -13.26
N LYS A 565 2.36 41.24 -13.59
CA LYS A 565 3.81 41.41 -13.41
C LYS A 565 4.30 41.37 -11.95
N ASP A 566 3.42 41.67 -10.99
CA ASP A 566 3.73 41.75 -9.56
C ASP A 566 3.29 40.48 -8.81
N SER A 567 2.90 39.43 -9.55
CA SER A 567 2.47 38.15 -8.98
C SER A 567 3.62 37.44 -8.25
N LYS A 568 3.30 36.81 -7.12
CA LYS A 568 4.21 35.86 -6.45
C LYS A 568 4.17 34.48 -7.10
N THR A 569 3.02 34.10 -7.67
CA THR A 569 2.86 32.89 -8.47
C THR A 569 3.37 33.17 -9.89
N LYS A 570 4.25 32.33 -10.38
CA LYS A 570 4.77 32.38 -11.74
C LYS A 570 3.81 31.75 -12.74
N LEU A 571 3.94 32.13 -14.00
CA LEU A 571 3.34 31.43 -15.12
C LEU A 571 4.41 30.57 -15.79
N ILE A 572 4.25 29.25 -15.74
CA ILE A 572 5.16 28.29 -16.36
C ILE A 572 4.58 27.95 -17.73
N ILE A 573 5.26 28.33 -18.80
CA ILE A 573 4.73 28.23 -20.16
C ILE A 573 5.34 27.02 -20.87
N GLU A 574 4.53 25.99 -21.13
CA GLU A 574 4.91 24.92 -22.06
C GLU A 574 4.73 25.39 -23.51
N ILE A 575 5.83 25.40 -24.27
CA ILE A 575 5.79 25.64 -25.72
C ILE A 575 5.61 24.30 -26.42
N LYS A 576 4.38 24.02 -26.86
CA LYS A 576 4.01 22.71 -27.44
C LYS A 576 4.76 22.42 -28.74
N THR A 577 4.99 21.15 -29.01
CA THR A 577 5.70 20.68 -30.21
C THR A 577 4.89 20.92 -31.48
N HIS A 578 5.49 21.61 -32.45
CA HIS A 578 4.91 21.88 -33.76
C HIS A 578 5.44 20.90 -34.81
N ASN A 579 4.68 20.73 -35.90
CA ASN A 579 4.99 19.74 -36.94
C ASN A 579 6.15 20.09 -37.89
N SER A 580 6.87 21.19 -37.66
CA SER A 580 8.12 21.52 -38.35
C SER A 580 9.02 22.40 -37.49
N GLN A 581 10.33 22.33 -37.72
CA GLN A 581 11.32 23.16 -37.02
C GLN A 581 11.05 24.66 -37.18
N GLU A 582 10.64 25.09 -38.38
CA GLU A 582 10.31 26.49 -38.66
C GLU A 582 9.15 26.98 -37.79
N LYS A 583 8.07 26.20 -37.69
CA LYS A 583 6.92 26.54 -36.85
C LYS A 583 7.26 26.50 -35.37
N GLN A 584 8.09 25.54 -34.96
CA GLN A 584 8.57 25.43 -33.58
C GLN A 584 9.37 26.68 -33.20
N GLN A 585 10.30 27.11 -34.05
CA GLN A 585 11.10 28.31 -33.86
C GLN A 585 10.22 29.57 -33.85
N ALA A 586 9.22 29.66 -34.72
CA ALA A 586 8.28 30.77 -34.75
C ALA A 586 7.44 30.85 -33.46
N ALA A 587 6.98 29.71 -32.93
CA ALA A 587 6.26 29.64 -31.66
C ALA A 587 7.13 30.11 -30.49
N ALA A 588 8.36 29.60 -30.39
CA ALA A 588 9.30 30.03 -29.36
C ALA A 588 9.61 31.53 -29.43
N THR A 589 9.83 32.05 -30.64
CA THR A 589 10.11 33.47 -30.87
C THR A 589 8.93 34.35 -30.48
N ASP A 590 7.71 33.99 -30.89
CA ASP A 590 6.51 34.78 -30.61
C ASP A 590 6.16 34.77 -29.11
N VAL A 591 6.31 33.62 -28.44
CA VAL A 591 6.11 33.50 -26.98
C VAL A 591 7.07 34.38 -26.20
N VAL A 592 8.38 34.25 -26.45
CA VAL A 592 9.41 35.02 -25.73
C VAL A 592 9.28 36.52 -26.03
N SER A 593 8.99 36.88 -27.28
CA SER A 593 8.75 38.27 -27.69
C SER A 593 7.56 38.89 -26.96
N LEU A 594 6.44 38.16 -26.83
CA LEU A 594 5.27 38.63 -26.11
C LEU A 594 5.56 38.86 -24.62
N VAL A 595 6.21 37.89 -23.96
CA VAL A 595 6.61 37.98 -22.55
C VAL A 595 7.49 39.20 -22.30
N LYS A 596 8.51 39.41 -23.15
CA LYS A 596 9.41 40.58 -23.07
C LYS A 596 8.67 41.89 -23.29
N SER A 597 7.80 41.95 -24.30
CA SER A 597 7.04 43.17 -24.63
C SER A 597 6.12 43.63 -23.50
N LYS A 598 5.64 42.69 -22.67
CA LYS A 598 4.80 42.96 -21.50
C LYS A 598 5.61 43.10 -20.20
N GLY A 599 6.94 42.96 -20.24
CA GLY A 599 7.83 43.06 -19.08
C GLY A 599 7.62 41.96 -18.04
N MET A 600 7.27 40.76 -18.50
CA MET A 600 6.86 39.62 -17.65
C MET A 600 8.02 38.67 -17.30
N ASP A 601 9.26 39.02 -17.64
CA ASP A 601 10.45 38.15 -17.52
C ASP A 601 10.67 37.59 -16.11
N LYS A 602 10.28 38.33 -15.06
CA LYS A 602 10.44 37.91 -13.66
C LYS A 602 9.40 36.90 -13.19
N VAL A 603 8.24 36.87 -13.85
CA VAL A 603 7.08 36.06 -13.46
C VAL A 603 6.80 34.92 -14.44
N VAL A 604 7.65 34.73 -15.46
CA VAL A 604 7.53 33.67 -16.45
C VAL A 604 8.74 32.74 -16.40
N GLU A 605 8.48 31.44 -16.48
CA GLU A 605 9.48 30.42 -16.83
C GLU A 605 8.98 29.61 -18.03
N TYR A 606 9.89 29.03 -18.80
CA TYR A 606 9.54 28.29 -20.02
C TYR A 606 9.85 26.81 -19.86
N ILE A 607 9.02 25.94 -20.44
CA ILE A 607 9.29 24.51 -20.54
C ILE A 607 8.98 24.01 -21.96
N ALA A 608 9.68 22.98 -22.43
CA ALA A 608 9.37 22.35 -23.72
C ALA A 608 9.91 20.91 -23.83
N PHE A 609 9.25 20.09 -24.66
CA PHE A 609 9.74 18.79 -25.08
C PHE A 609 10.80 18.87 -26.19
N ASP A 610 10.86 19.97 -26.93
CA ASP A 610 11.87 20.18 -27.96
C ASP A 610 13.15 20.75 -27.35
N TYR A 611 14.24 19.95 -27.36
CA TYR A 611 15.51 20.32 -26.73
C TYR A 611 16.14 21.54 -27.38
N GLU A 612 16.05 21.67 -28.71
CA GLU A 612 16.61 22.81 -29.45
C GLU A 612 15.85 24.11 -29.15
N THR A 613 14.53 24.05 -28.90
CA THR A 613 13.76 25.18 -28.37
C THR A 613 14.32 25.62 -27.02
N CYS A 614 14.55 24.68 -26.10
CA CYS A 614 15.08 24.99 -24.77
C CYS A 614 16.46 25.68 -24.87
N LYS A 615 17.35 25.10 -25.69
CA LYS A 615 18.68 25.64 -25.98
C LYS A 615 18.63 27.03 -26.61
N GLY A 616 17.75 27.23 -27.59
CA GLY A 616 17.59 28.50 -28.29
C GLY A 616 17.18 29.61 -27.32
N ILE A 617 16.23 29.36 -26.43
CA ILE A 617 15.80 30.32 -25.41
C ILE A 617 16.93 30.59 -24.41
N ALA A 618 17.57 29.54 -23.88
CA ALA A 618 18.68 29.67 -22.93
C ALA A 618 19.92 30.36 -23.53
N ALA A 619 20.14 30.24 -24.83
CA ALA A 619 21.19 30.95 -25.55
C ALA A 619 20.86 32.44 -25.75
N ALA A 620 19.62 32.74 -26.13
CA ALA A 620 19.15 34.09 -26.40
C ALA A 620 18.95 34.93 -25.13
N ASP A 621 18.62 34.31 -24.00
CA ASP A 621 18.40 34.98 -22.73
C ASP A 621 18.95 34.17 -21.55
N LYS A 622 20.12 34.56 -21.07
CA LYS A 622 20.77 33.91 -19.92
C LYS A 622 20.06 34.16 -18.60
N SER A 623 19.12 35.11 -18.53
CA SER A 623 18.33 35.37 -17.32
C SER A 623 17.09 34.47 -17.27
N ALA A 624 16.54 34.07 -18.41
CA ALA A 624 15.38 33.18 -18.49
C ALA A 624 15.62 31.85 -17.76
N THR A 625 14.58 31.35 -17.09
CA THR A 625 14.53 29.97 -16.60
C THR A 625 13.84 29.12 -17.64
N VAL A 626 14.54 28.09 -18.10
CA VAL A 626 14.05 27.14 -19.11
C VAL A 626 14.22 25.73 -18.58
N GLY A 627 13.15 24.94 -18.61
CA GLY A 627 13.11 23.53 -18.25
C GLY A 627 12.91 22.61 -19.45
N TYR A 628 13.63 21.50 -19.47
CA TYR A 628 13.46 20.48 -20.51
C TYR A 628 12.58 19.32 -20.02
N LEU A 629 11.65 18.85 -20.85
CA LEU A 629 10.59 17.91 -20.43
C LEU A 629 10.87 16.43 -20.70
N ASN A 630 11.64 16.10 -21.75
CA ASN A 630 11.59 14.76 -22.34
C ASN A 630 12.28 13.66 -21.51
N GLY A 631 13.21 14.02 -20.63
CA GLY A 631 13.89 13.07 -19.75
C GLY A 631 15.00 12.22 -20.39
N ASP A 632 15.33 12.45 -21.66
CA ASP A 632 16.37 11.73 -22.40
C ASP A 632 17.75 12.41 -22.36
N LYS A 633 17.89 13.47 -21.56
CA LYS A 633 19.14 14.21 -21.34
C LYS A 633 19.54 14.19 -19.88
N SER A 634 20.81 13.90 -19.63
CA SER A 634 21.37 13.97 -18.28
C SER A 634 21.40 15.41 -17.76
N PRO A 635 21.41 15.62 -16.43
CA PRO A 635 21.63 16.95 -15.85
C PRO A 635 22.91 17.62 -16.33
N ALA A 636 23.96 16.85 -16.62
CA ALA A 636 25.21 17.39 -17.16
C ALA A 636 25.05 17.98 -18.56
N GLU A 637 24.32 17.30 -19.46
CA GLU A 637 24.01 17.80 -20.80
C GLU A 637 23.17 19.08 -20.73
N ALA A 638 22.09 19.07 -19.93
CA ALA A 638 21.22 20.23 -19.77
C ALA A 638 21.99 21.46 -19.24
N ALA A 639 22.83 21.28 -18.22
CA ALA A 639 23.64 22.35 -17.66
C ALA A 639 24.66 22.91 -18.66
N ALA A 640 25.31 22.05 -19.46
CA ALA A 640 26.27 22.47 -20.48
C ALA A 640 25.65 23.37 -21.55
N ASP A 641 24.37 23.16 -21.84
CA ASP A 641 23.57 23.92 -22.80
C ASP A 641 22.89 25.16 -22.19
N GLY A 642 23.12 25.44 -20.90
CA GLY A 642 22.59 26.62 -20.19
C GLY A 642 21.11 26.51 -19.82
N ILE A 643 20.51 25.32 -19.96
CA ILE A 643 19.17 25.02 -19.43
C ILE A 643 19.28 25.01 -17.90
N LYS A 644 18.24 25.48 -17.20
CA LYS A 644 18.28 25.71 -15.75
C LYS A 644 17.39 24.76 -14.95
N CYS A 645 16.56 23.98 -15.62
CA CYS A 645 15.67 23.03 -14.98
C CYS A 645 15.61 21.71 -15.75
N VAL A 646 15.71 20.60 -15.01
CA VAL A 646 15.32 19.26 -15.50
C VAL A 646 13.91 19.01 -14.99
N ASP A 647 12.95 19.08 -15.90
CA ASP A 647 11.53 18.98 -15.58
C ASP A 647 11.03 17.64 -16.11
N TYR A 648 11.23 16.55 -15.38
CA TYR A 648 11.03 15.20 -15.93
C TYR A 648 9.94 14.41 -15.22
N GLN A 649 9.47 13.35 -15.87
CA GLN A 649 8.58 12.40 -15.21
C GLN A 649 9.28 11.73 -14.03
N LEU A 650 8.56 11.52 -12.91
CA LEU A 650 9.11 10.89 -11.70
C LEU A 650 9.81 9.55 -12.00
N LYS A 651 9.28 8.78 -12.95
CA LYS A 651 9.88 7.51 -13.40
C LYS A 651 11.30 7.66 -13.97
N VAL A 652 11.63 8.79 -14.61
CA VAL A 652 12.97 9.05 -15.15
C VAL A 652 13.98 9.18 -14.02
N PHE A 653 13.61 9.89 -12.95
CA PHE A 653 14.43 9.99 -11.74
C PHE A 653 14.50 8.66 -10.98
N ASN A 654 13.43 7.86 -10.96
CA ASN A 654 13.46 6.51 -10.38
C ASN A 654 14.44 5.59 -11.12
N SER A 655 14.50 5.69 -12.45
CA SER A 655 15.45 4.94 -13.27
C SER A 655 16.88 5.50 -13.21
N ASN A 656 17.06 6.75 -12.78
CA ASN A 656 18.34 7.44 -12.68
C ASN A 656 18.47 8.12 -11.31
N PRO A 657 18.60 7.36 -10.21
CA PRO A 657 18.47 7.89 -8.85
C PRO A 657 19.50 8.96 -8.47
N THR A 658 20.64 9.05 -9.17
CA THR A 658 21.64 10.09 -8.93
C THR A 658 21.27 11.43 -9.54
N TRP A 659 20.36 11.48 -10.54
CA TRP A 659 20.12 12.68 -11.33
C TRP A 659 19.56 13.87 -10.55
N ILE A 660 18.81 13.61 -9.48
CA ILE A 660 18.30 14.69 -8.61
C ILE A 660 19.48 15.43 -7.97
N LYS A 661 20.38 14.67 -7.33
CA LYS A 661 21.59 15.23 -6.71
C LYS A 661 22.54 15.83 -7.75
N ASP A 662 22.76 15.14 -8.88
CA ASP A 662 23.63 15.63 -9.96
C ASP A 662 23.15 16.96 -10.55
N ALA A 663 21.83 17.15 -10.64
CA ALA A 663 21.21 18.40 -11.08
C ALA A 663 21.42 19.51 -10.05
N GLN A 664 21.10 19.26 -8.79
CA GLN A 664 21.25 20.23 -7.70
C GLN A 664 22.71 20.64 -7.48
N ASP A 665 23.65 19.71 -7.55
CA ASP A 665 25.10 19.98 -7.46
C ASP A 665 25.61 20.86 -8.64
N LYS A 666 24.86 20.92 -9.75
CA LYS A 666 25.11 21.80 -10.90
C LYS A 666 24.29 23.10 -10.86
N GLY A 667 23.51 23.32 -9.81
CA GLY A 667 22.64 24.49 -9.68
C GLY A 667 21.41 24.46 -10.60
N LEU A 668 21.04 23.28 -11.12
CA LEU A 668 19.78 23.08 -11.83
C LEU A 668 18.64 22.88 -10.85
N VAL A 669 17.45 23.36 -11.22
CA VAL A 669 16.19 23.03 -10.54
C VAL A 669 15.70 21.67 -11.01
N VAL A 670 15.28 20.82 -10.07
CA VAL A 670 14.61 19.55 -10.32
C VAL A 670 13.09 19.74 -10.16
N ASN A 671 12.34 19.63 -11.27
CA ASN A 671 10.88 19.58 -11.25
C ASN A 671 10.41 18.17 -11.68
N VAL A 672 9.36 17.67 -11.04
CA VAL A 672 8.75 16.37 -11.39
C VAL A 672 7.30 16.54 -11.83
N TRP A 673 6.91 15.86 -12.91
CA TRP A 673 5.55 15.95 -13.45
C TRP A 673 5.00 14.62 -13.99
N THR A 674 3.69 14.43 -14.14
CA THR A 674 2.64 15.06 -13.31
C THR A 674 2.40 14.13 -12.12
N VAL A 675 2.65 14.62 -10.91
CA VAL A 675 2.64 13.80 -9.69
C VAL A 675 1.36 14.07 -8.92
N ASN A 676 0.42 13.10 -8.93
CA ASN A 676 -0.93 13.29 -8.40
C ASN A 676 -1.29 12.42 -7.18
N SER A 677 -0.67 11.24 -7.06
CA SER A 677 -0.95 10.32 -5.93
C SER A 677 -0.13 10.70 -4.71
N ASP A 678 -0.71 10.54 -3.52
CA ASP A 678 -0.02 10.78 -2.25
C ASP A 678 1.31 10.01 -2.13
N SER A 679 1.37 8.76 -2.60
CA SER A 679 2.60 7.95 -2.59
C SER A 679 3.72 8.57 -3.41
N ASP A 680 3.41 9.04 -4.63
CA ASP A 680 4.38 9.67 -5.51
C ASP A 680 4.81 11.05 -4.98
N ILE A 681 3.87 11.81 -4.39
CA ILE A 681 4.18 13.09 -3.72
C ILE A 681 5.17 12.86 -2.60
N ILE A 682 4.89 11.91 -1.70
CA ILE A 682 5.78 11.59 -0.58
C ILE A 682 7.13 11.07 -1.10
N SER A 683 7.14 10.24 -2.14
CA SER A 683 8.38 9.76 -2.75
C SER A 683 9.21 10.91 -3.36
N ALA A 684 8.57 11.89 -3.99
CA ALA A 684 9.23 13.06 -4.54
C ALA A 684 9.82 13.96 -3.43
N VAL A 685 9.04 14.21 -2.36
CA VAL A 685 9.50 14.96 -1.16
C VAL A 685 10.68 14.25 -0.51
N ALA A 686 10.59 12.93 -0.32
CA ALA A 686 11.65 12.09 0.26
C ALA A 686 12.96 12.16 -0.53
N LYS A 687 12.86 12.21 -1.87
CA LYS A 687 14.01 12.35 -2.77
C LYS A 687 14.58 13.76 -2.82
N GLY A 688 13.93 14.73 -2.16
CA GLY A 688 14.39 16.12 -2.10
C GLY A 688 14.29 16.87 -3.43
N VAL A 689 13.27 16.60 -4.25
CA VAL A 689 13.01 17.38 -5.47
C VAL A 689 12.74 18.85 -5.12
N ASP A 690 13.09 19.77 -6.01
CA ASP A 690 12.89 21.20 -5.76
C ASP A 690 11.44 21.61 -6.02
N ARG A 691 10.78 21.00 -7.02
CA ARG A 691 9.41 21.33 -7.43
C ARG A 691 8.59 20.10 -7.81
N ILE A 692 7.28 20.21 -7.62
CA ILE A 692 6.30 19.21 -8.09
C ILE A 692 5.24 19.91 -8.94
N THR A 693 5.01 19.38 -10.14
CA THR A 693 3.89 19.73 -11.01
C THR A 693 2.76 18.72 -10.83
N THR A 694 1.56 19.20 -10.46
CA THR A 694 0.43 18.36 -10.04
C THR A 694 -0.92 18.95 -10.44
N ASP A 695 -1.91 18.08 -10.61
CA ASP A 695 -3.32 18.47 -10.76
C ASP A 695 -3.98 18.80 -9.40
N ASN A 696 -3.37 18.34 -8.29
CA ASN A 696 -3.88 18.47 -6.93
C ASN A 696 -2.96 19.34 -6.05
N PRO A 697 -2.70 20.62 -6.40
CA PRO A 697 -1.74 21.46 -5.69
C PRO A 697 -2.11 21.73 -4.22
N ASP A 698 -3.40 21.68 -3.88
CA ASP A 698 -3.90 21.79 -2.51
C ASP A 698 -3.46 20.60 -1.64
N ARG A 699 -3.35 19.40 -2.24
CA ARG A 699 -2.99 18.17 -1.53
C ARG A 699 -1.53 18.14 -1.10
N ILE A 700 -0.60 18.75 -1.86
CA ILE A 700 0.83 18.75 -1.52
C ILE A 700 1.08 19.50 -0.21
N ALA A 701 0.44 20.64 0.01
CA ALA A 701 0.61 21.43 1.23
C ALA A 701 0.16 20.67 2.47
N GLU A 702 -0.96 19.93 2.37
CA GLU A 702 -1.47 19.06 3.42
C GLU A 702 -0.48 17.95 3.76
N LEU A 703 -0.04 17.18 2.75
CA LEU A 703 0.92 16.08 2.94
C LEU A 703 2.27 16.54 3.47
N ALA A 704 2.80 17.66 2.95
CA ALA A 704 4.04 18.24 3.42
C ALA A 704 3.92 18.69 4.89
N GLY A 705 2.79 19.27 5.28
CA GLY A 705 2.49 19.58 6.67
C GLY A 705 2.41 18.34 7.55
N LEU A 706 1.94 17.22 7.03
CA LEU A 706 1.89 15.94 7.75
C LEU A 706 3.28 15.28 7.90
N LEU A 707 4.19 15.49 6.94
CA LEU A 707 5.56 14.94 6.95
C LEU A 707 6.53 15.76 7.80
N LEU A 708 6.39 17.09 7.85
CA LEU A 708 7.32 17.98 8.54
C LEU A 708 7.01 18.20 10.02
N ASN A 709 5.76 17.95 10.44
CA ASN A 709 5.29 18.08 11.83
C ASN A 709 5.04 16.71 12.45
#